data_AF-A0AAW0W553-F1
#
_entry.id   AF-A0AAW0W553-F1
#
_cell.length_a   1.000
_cell.length_b   1.000
_cell.length_c   1.000
_cell.angle_alpha   90.00
_cell.angle_beta   90.00
_cell.angle_gamma   90.00
#
_symmetry.space_group_name_H-M   'P 1'
#
loop_
_entity.id
_entity.type
_entity.pdbx_description
1 polymer ?
#
loop_
_entity_poly.entity_id
_entity_poly.type
_entity_poly.pdbx_seq_one_letter_code
_entity_poly.pdbx_strand_id
1 'polypeptide(L)'
;MNSCITDLILRTLPDNLKADGFHLIETSRVMEEERLKNRNKFRRHRGDRGDISSQQTETQEDMMKRKSKAEKAALPVAIAKLIMEVWSPQMRRHAEALILQKAIEEQYLQEDHLKWVHVLEKSDDDYDNDSRNNGWVIENQDSTIIELIWNRFNIKEHFSTVKSHRMWIQRSYDRLKDFVPSLHAEIIERHDLSKFAFSQAIGYTLKWVHNLYNDIWKTACDLHLHNEPHHPQTWSNLHTPEEKRKALEYWTKDVCEFHNGCPYGIDIANLDLNSEDLAEPFLLESFIDMVGVEWERKKGQNLDISLRQLVYMDDKFLNRYSKKQHQIISNLMERIIASDDGWKTVALTEREKLLMTTVPQHRRASYVCQTEVQKKYEEKRLINLVKKDESEKNEGNIDDVLTEEMIRNAHDAAFLIMISRVVMEHWDNSFRKHAEEVILKKAIEDKVLCESHWKWIRIIDNYDEIQGNDATSDILVNDDAILQLLWLDFNLCEHFSQVKCHRYWIMQSYMRLSRFMPELPEEVIERHDLSKFALSQSIGYTLKWVHDINYPVWRKSCDLHLNYEPHHPQMWSNKHKPEFKQSCLESWLCASANDLQYGVKIASLDFTSEDMAKMFLLESLIDMVAIEWERNKDQKPDLSYTELIQMEDRFLSRYSANDKAFILNLMSIIKNADNE
;
A
#
# COMPACT_ATOMS: atom_id res chain seq x y z
N MET A 1 42.68 -8.45 7.45
CA MET A 1 41.74 -8.33 8.59
C MET A 1 40.93 -9.61 8.82
N ASN A 2 40.48 -10.33 7.79
CA ASN A 2 39.64 -11.54 7.96
C ASN A 2 40.26 -12.65 8.85
N SER A 3 41.59 -12.86 8.77
CA SER A 3 42.30 -13.82 9.65
C SER A 3 42.00 -13.59 11.13
N CYS A 4 41.86 -12.33 11.55
CA CYS A 4 41.65 -11.98 12.96
C CYS A 4 40.25 -12.35 13.46
N ILE A 5 39.22 -12.35 12.60
CA ILE A 5 37.84 -12.68 13.02
C ILE A 5 37.63 -14.20 13.01
N THR A 6 38.17 -14.90 12.03
CA THR A 6 38.20 -16.37 12.04
C THR A 6 38.87 -16.89 13.31
N ASP A 7 40.00 -16.31 13.71
CA ASP A 7 40.68 -16.68 14.95
C ASP A 7 39.81 -16.44 16.19
N LEU A 8 39.04 -15.34 16.24
CA LEU A 8 38.10 -15.06 17.33
C LEU A 8 36.97 -16.09 17.38
N ILE A 9 36.36 -16.42 16.24
CA ILE A 9 35.32 -17.48 16.14
C ILE A 9 35.86 -18.79 16.70
N LEU A 10 37.04 -19.22 16.25
CA LEU A 10 37.63 -20.49 16.67
C LEU A 10 38.05 -20.49 18.13
N ARG A 11 38.44 -19.33 18.67
CA ARG A 11 38.70 -19.19 20.10
C ARG A 11 37.44 -19.38 20.92
N THR A 12 36.26 -18.96 20.45
CA THR A 12 34.98 -19.18 21.16
C THR A 12 34.46 -20.63 21.14
N LEU A 13 35.19 -21.56 20.51
CA LEU A 13 34.78 -22.95 20.34
C LEU A 13 35.72 -23.92 21.07
N PRO A 14 35.19 -25.00 21.67
CA PRO A 14 36.01 -26.10 22.14
C PRO A 14 36.69 -26.80 20.95
N ASP A 15 37.82 -27.48 21.20
CA ASP A 15 38.66 -28.05 20.14
C ASP A 15 37.90 -28.99 19.19
N ASN A 16 36.95 -29.77 19.73
CA ASN A 16 36.15 -30.71 18.95
C ASN A 16 35.16 -30.04 17.98
N LEU A 17 34.88 -28.74 18.12
CA LEU A 17 33.95 -27.99 17.26
C LEU A 17 34.65 -26.97 16.34
N LYS A 18 35.98 -26.80 16.45
CA LYS A 18 36.72 -25.88 15.59
C LYS A 18 36.57 -26.20 14.10
N ALA A 19 36.50 -27.48 13.74
CA ALA A 19 36.25 -27.92 12.37
C ALA A 19 34.88 -27.45 11.86
N ASP A 20 33.83 -27.54 12.69
CA ASP A 20 32.48 -27.06 12.37
C ASP A 20 32.47 -25.54 12.21
N GLY A 21 33.21 -24.81 13.06
CA GLY A 21 33.41 -23.36 12.92
C GLY A 21 34.02 -22.95 11.58
N PHE A 22 35.06 -23.65 11.11
CA PHE A 22 35.61 -23.43 9.77
C PHE A 22 34.61 -23.74 8.66
N HIS A 23 33.88 -24.85 8.79
CA HIS A 23 32.87 -25.26 7.84
C HIS A 23 31.73 -24.23 7.73
N LEU A 24 31.29 -23.63 8.85
CA LEU A 24 30.27 -22.59 8.86
C LEU A 24 30.67 -21.33 8.09
N ILE A 25 31.94 -20.90 8.21
CA ILE A 25 32.45 -19.74 7.48
C ILE A 25 32.42 -20.01 5.98
N GLU A 26 32.91 -21.17 5.56
CA GLU A 26 33.00 -21.52 4.15
C GLU A 26 31.61 -21.74 3.52
N THR A 27 30.71 -22.43 4.21
CA THR A 27 29.33 -22.60 3.73
C THR A 27 28.55 -21.29 3.66
N SER A 28 28.72 -20.39 4.65
CA SER A 28 28.09 -19.06 4.60
C SER A 28 28.59 -18.24 3.41
N ARG A 29 29.87 -18.37 3.04
CA ARG A 29 30.45 -17.76 1.84
C ARG A 29 29.80 -18.27 0.56
N VAL A 30 29.71 -19.60 0.41
CA VAL A 30 29.11 -20.23 -0.77
C VAL A 30 27.63 -19.85 -0.90
N MET A 31 26.86 -19.89 0.19
CA MET A 31 25.44 -19.51 0.18
C MET A 31 25.21 -18.06 -0.23
N GLU A 32 26.03 -17.12 0.26
CA GLU A 32 25.91 -15.71 -0.10
C GLU A 32 26.31 -15.43 -1.55
N GLU A 33 27.32 -16.14 -2.09
CA GLU A 33 27.66 -16.08 -3.51
C GLU A 33 26.48 -16.53 -4.38
N GLU A 34 25.82 -17.63 -4.02
CA GLU A 34 24.65 -18.16 -4.71
C GLU A 34 23.44 -17.21 -4.62
N ARG A 35 23.17 -16.67 -3.44
CA ARG A 35 22.09 -15.70 -3.21
C ARG A 35 22.25 -14.45 -4.08
N LEU A 36 23.46 -13.90 -4.15
CA LEU A 36 23.76 -12.73 -4.99
C LEU A 36 23.65 -13.07 -6.48
N LYS A 37 24.05 -14.29 -6.89
CA LYS A 37 23.86 -14.79 -8.27
C LYS A 37 22.37 -14.88 -8.63
N ASN A 38 21.52 -15.36 -7.73
CA ASN A 38 20.08 -15.48 -7.97
C ASN A 38 19.35 -14.14 -7.94
N ARG A 39 19.75 -13.18 -7.09
CA ARG A 39 19.14 -11.83 -7.06
C ARG A 39 19.27 -11.09 -8.40
N ASN A 40 20.39 -11.28 -9.11
CA ASN A 40 20.58 -10.70 -10.44
C ASN A 40 19.64 -11.30 -11.49
N LYS A 41 19.24 -12.57 -11.35
CA LYS A 41 18.22 -13.18 -12.23
C LYS A 41 16.85 -12.55 -12.03
N PHE A 42 16.42 -12.32 -10.79
CA PHE A 42 15.10 -11.74 -10.51
C PHE A 42 14.97 -10.26 -10.89
N ARG A 43 16.03 -9.46 -10.78
CA ARG A 43 16.01 -8.06 -11.25
C ARG A 43 15.77 -7.98 -12.76
N ARG A 44 16.30 -8.92 -13.55
CA ARG A 44 16.09 -9.01 -15.01
C ARG A 44 14.65 -9.34 -15.42
N HIS A 45 13.78 -9.76 -14.49
CA HIS A 45 12.37 -10.04 -14.79
C HIS A 45 11.41 -8.90 -14.41
N ARG A 46 11.87 -7.86 -13.70
CA ARG A 46 11.02 -6.74 -13.27
C ARG A 46 11.24 -5.43 -14.00
N GLY A 47 12.38 -5.24 -14.68
CA GLY A 47 12.65 -4.06 -15.50
C GLY A 47 12.60 -4.45 -16.98
N ASP A 48 11.73 -3.80 -17.73
CA ASP A 48 11.53 -3.91 -19.17
C ASP A 48 11.19 -5.28 -19.76
N ARG A 49 9.92 -5.40 -20.17
CA ARG A 49 9.45 -6.43 -21.12
C ARG A 49 9.89 -6.12 -22.57
N GLY A 50 10.75 -5.13 -22.79
CA GLY A 50 11.33 -4.81 -24.10
C GLY A 50 12.71 -5.46 -24.25
N ASP A 51 12.88 -6.28 -25.29
CA ASP A 51 14.12 -6.95 -25.70
C ASP A 51 14.66 -8.12 -24.85
N ILE A 52 14.02 -9.28 -25.08
CA ILE A 52 14.46 -10.63 -24.66
C ILE A 52 15.79 -11.07 -25.35
N SER A 53 16.36 -10.28 -26.27
CA SER A 53 17.44 -10.74 -27.16
C SER A 53 18.87 -10.54 -26.66
N SER A 54 19.12 -9.80 -25.57
CA SER A 54 20.49 -9.61 -25.05
C SER A 54 20.78 -10.47 -23.82
N GLN A 55 21.16 -11.73 -24.05
CA GLN A 55 21.90 -12.51 -23.06
C GLN A 55 23.30 -11.90 -22.87
N GLN A 56 23.40 -10.78 -22.16
CA GLN A 56 24.70 -10.25 -21.76
C GLN A 56 25.39 -11.28 -20.83
N THR A 57 26.53 -11.78 -21.29
CA THR A 57 27.45 -12.61 -20.53
C THR A 57 27.93 -11.84 -19.30
N GLU A 58 27.84 -12.47 -18.12
CA GLU A 58 28.34 -11.87 -16.88
C GLU A 58 29.84 -11.58 -17.04
N THR A 59 30.25 -10.32 -16.85
CA THR A 59 31.66 -9.96 -17.00
C THR A 59 32.48 -10.51 -15.83
N GLN A 60 33.79 -10.71 -16.05
CA GLN A 60 34.70 -11.13 -14.98
C GLN A 60 34.72 -10.12 -13.81
N GLU A 61 34.54 -8.84 -14.11
CA GLU A 61 34.45 -7.76 -13.12
C GLU A 61 33.19 -7.91 -12.24
N ASP A 62 32.03 -8.20 -12.85
CA ASP A 62 30.79 -8.47 -12.11
C ASP A 62 30.93 -9.67 -11.18
N MET A 63 31.60 -10.74 -11.65
CA MET A 63 31.89 -11.91 -10.83
C MET A 63 32.79 -11.57 -9.64
N MET A 64 33.87 -10.80 -9.83
CA MET A 64 34.77 -10.39 -8.75
C MET A 64 34.06 -9.48 -7.74
N LYS A 65 33.27 -8.50 -8.21
CA LYS A 65 32.46 -7.64 -7.34
C LYS A 65 31.45 -8.45 -6.52
N ARG A 66 30.78 -9.43 -7.14
CA ARG A 66 29.87 -10.35 -6.45
C ARG A 66 30.61 -11.15 -5.37
N LYS A 67 31.76 -11.75 -5.71
CA LYS A 67 32.55 -12.54 -4.76
C LYS A 67 33.00 -11.70 -3.57
N SER A 68 33.55 -10.52 -3.82
CA SER A 68 33.95 -9.60 -2.74
C SER A 68 32.76 -9.19 -1.85
N LYS A 69 31.59 -8.96 -2.44
CA LYS A 69 30.37 -8.65 -1.69
C LYS A 69 29.88 -9.85 -0.87
N ALA A 70 29.93 -11.05 -1.42
CA ALA A 70 29.58 -12.28 -0.73
C ALA A 70 30.53 -12.53 0.45
N GLU A 71 31.85 -12.39 0.26
CA GLU A 71 32.84 -12.53 1.32
C GLU A 71 32.60 -11.55 2.49
N LYS A 72 32.23 -10.30 2.19
CA LYS A 72 31.87 -9.32 3.22
C LYS A 72 30.60 -9.70 3.98
N ALA A 73 29.61 -10.27 3.29
CA ALA A 73 28.34 -10.71 3.89
C ALA A 73 28.45 -12.04 4.64
N ALA A 74 29.33 -12.92 4.20
CA ALA A 74 29.50 -14.27 4.73
C ALA A 74 29.90 -14.28 6.20
N LEU A 75 30.76 -13.35 6.60
CA LEU A 75 31.34 -13.33 7.93
C LEU A 75 30.31 -13.00 9.02
N PRO A 76 29.47 -11.95 8.91
CA PRO A 76 28.34 -11.75 9.82
C PRO A 76 27.39 -12.95 9.87
N VAL A 77 27.09 -13.58 8.73
CA VAL A 77 26.23 -14.78 8.70
C VAL A 77 26.86 -15.94 9.45
N ALA A 78 28.16 -16.18 9.26
CA ALA A 78 28.89 -17.23 9.96
C ALA A 78 28.90 -17.01 11.47
N ILE A 79 29.10 -15.76 11.93
CA ILE A 79 29.02 -15.41 13.35
C ILE A 79 27.60 -15.65 13.88
N ALA A 80 26.57 -15.22 13.16
CA ALA A 80 25.19 -15.43 13.60
C ALA A 80 24.83 -16.93 13.66
N LYS A 81 25.23 -17.73 12.67
CA LYS A 81 25.03 -19.18 12.67
C LYS A 81 25.80 -19.87 13.78
N LEU A 82 27.05 -19.48 14.02
CA LEU A 82 27.84 -19.96 15.15
C LEU A 82 27.06 -19.77 16.47
N ILE A 83 26.53 -18.56 16.69
CA ILE A 83 25.81 -18.23 17.91
C ILE A 83 24.48 -18.99 18.01
N MET A 84 23.70 -19.03 16.93
CA MET A 84 22.33 -19.56 16.96
C MET A 84 22.26 -21.09 16.78
N GLU A 85 23.19 -21.69 16.06
CA GLU A 85 23.14 -23.11 15.66
C GLU A 85 24.20 -23.98 16.37
N VAL A 86 25.35 -23.41 16.77
CA VAL A 86 26.47 -24.20 17.33
C VAL A 86 26.69 -23.95 18.82
N TRP A 87 26.59 -22.72 19.30
CA TRP A 87 26.75 -22.44 20.73
C TRP A 87 25.68 -23.16 21.55
N SER A 88 26.10 -23.77 22.66
CA SER A 88 25.18 -24.37 23.60
C SER A 88 24.25 -23.30 24.22
N PRO A 89 23.05 -23.68 24.70
CA PRO A 89 22.17 -22.75 25.42
C PRO A 89 22.87 -22.05 26.59
N GLN A 90 23.75 -22.75 27.31
CA GLN A 90 24.54 -22.18 28.41
C GLN A 90 25.49 -21.08 27.93
N MET A 91 26.21 -21.32 26.82
CA MET A 91 27.11 -20.32 26.23
C MET A 91 26.35 -19.10 25.71
N ARG A 92 25.18 -19.30 25.09
CA ARG A 92 24.31 -18.19 24.65
C ARG A 92 23.85 -17.33 25.83
N ARG A 93 23.42 -17.94 26.94
CA ARG A 93 23.03 -17.21 28.16
C ARG A 93 24.19 -16.43 28.79
N HIS A 94 25.38 -17.02 28.83
CA HIS A 94 26.60 -16.33 29.30
C HIS A 94 26.94 -15.13 28.42
N ALA A 95 26.95 -15.32 27.11
CA ALA A 95 27.21 -14.24 26.15
C ALA A 95 26.13 -13.14 26.23
N GLU A 96 24.85 -13.51 26.38
CA GLU A 96 23.76 -12.57 26.61
C GLU A 96 24.01 -11.70 27.84
N ALA A 97 24.33 -12.32 28.99
CA ALA A 97 24.61 -11.59 30.23
C ALA A 97 25.78 -10.60 30.07
N LEU A 98 26.88 -11.03 29.42
CA LEU A 98 28.03 -10.15 29.14
C LEU A 98 27.65 -8.97 28.23
N ILE A 99 26.86 -9.22 27.19
CA ILE A 99 26.47 -8.21 26.20
C ILE A 99 25.45 -7.22 26.78
N LEU A 100 24.52 -7.69 27.63
CA LEU A 100 23.58 -6.82 28.35
C LEU A 100 24.31 -5.97 29.40
N GLN A 101 25.26 -6.55 30.15
CA GLN A 101 26.09 -5.78 31.07
C GLN A 101 26.89 -4.70 30.32
N LYS A 102 27.47 -5.05 29.17
CA LYS A 102 28.16 -4.09 28.29
C LYS A 102 27.22 -2.98 27.80
N ALA A 103 25.98 -3.32 27.48
CA ALA A 103 24.96 -2.35 27.08
C ALA A 103 24.60 -1.37 28.21
N ILE A 104 24.58 -1.81 29.46
CA ILE A 104 24.38 -0.93 30.63
C ILE A 104 25.59 -0.02 30.82
N GLU A 105 26.80 -0.57 30.76
CA GLU A 105 28.06 0.19 30.88
C GLU A 105 28.16 1.31 29.82
N GLU A 106 27.74 1.02 28.58
CA GLU A 106 27.73 1.99 27.47
C GLU A 106 26.40 2.77 27.36
N GLN A 107 25.52 2.66 28.36
CA GLN A 107 24.26 3.39 28.48
C GLN A 107 23.28 3.16 27.33
N TYR A 108 23.32 2.02 26.65
CA TYR A 108 22.28 1.61 25.70
C TYR A 108 21.01 1.08 26.40
N LEU A 109 21.17 0.56 27.62
CA LEU A 109 20.13 -0.03 28.45
C LEU A 109 20.28 0.47 29.89
N GLN A 110 19.19 0.55 30.65
CA GLN A 110 19.23 0.79 32.10
C GLN A 110 19.16 -0.55 32.85
N GLU A 111 19.71 -0.60 34.07
CA GLU A 111 19.79 -1.84 34.85
C GLU A 111 18.40 -2.41 35.20
N ASP A 112 17.44 -1.54 35.47
CA ASP A 112 16.04 -1.90 35.74
C ASP A 112 15.30 -2.43 34.50
N HIS A 113 15.76 -2.14 33.28
CA HIS A 113 15.21 -2.72 32.05
C HIS A 113 15.49 -4.22 31.92
N LEU A 114 16.50 -4.77 32.63
CA LEU A 114 16.84 -6.19 32.56
C LEU A 114 15.69 -7.12 32.96
N LYS A 115 14.77 -6.66 33.82
CA LYS A 115 13.57 -7.45 34.19
C LYS A 115 12.60 -7.67 33.02
N TRP A 116 12.65 -6.81 32.00
CA TRP A 116 11.80 -6.87 30.81
C TRP A 116 12.53 -7.39 29.57
N VAL A 117 13.87 -7.39 29.56
CA VAL A 117 14.64 -8.05 28.51
C VAL A 117 14.55 -9.55 28.72
N HIS A 118 13.61 -10.18 28.03
CA HIS A 118 13.37 -11.61 28.17
C HIS A 118 14.50 -12.43 27.53
N VAL A 119 15.25 -13.10 28.40
CA VAL A 119 16.36 -14.01 28.09
C VAL A 119 15.89 -15.16 27.21
N LEU A 120 16.76 -15.57 26.28
CA LEU A 120 16.60 -16.75 25.43
C LEU A 120 16.15 -18.00 26.22
N GLU A 121 15.15 -18.70 25.68
CA GLU A 121 14.74 -20.06 26.03
C GLU A 121 14.54 -20.26 27.55
N LYS A 122 13.44 -19.75 28.11
CA LYS A 122 12.87 -20.34 29.31
C LYS A 122 12.43 -21.76 28.96
N SER A 123 13.34 -22.73 29.02
CA SER A 123 12.93 -24.11 29.23
C SER A 123 12.41 -24.14 30.66
N ASP A 124 11.11 -23.92 30.80
CA ASP A 124 10.39 -24.20 32.02
C ASP A 124 10.77 -25.64 32.44
N ASP A 125 11.34 -25.76 33.64
CA ASP A 125 11.29 -26.94 34.51
C ASP A 125 12.36 -28.06 34.54
N ASP A 126 13.39 -28.16 33.69
CA ASP A 126 14.23 -29.40 33.71
C ASP A 126 15.76 -29.29 33.93
N TYR A 127 16.35 -28.10 34.13
CA TYR A 127 17.83 -27.98 34.17
C TYR A 127 18.50 -27.94 35.55
N ASP A 128 17.75 -27.98 36.66
CA ASP A 128 18.35 -27.93 38.00
C ASP A 128 19.14 -29.19 38.40
N ASN A 129 19.09 -30.27 37.60
CA ASN A 129 19.75 -31.54 37.94
C ASN A 129 21.01 -31.90 37.16
N ASP A 130 21.43 -31.12 36.14
CA ASP A 130 22.64 -31.44 35.36
C ASP A 130 23.76 -30.39 35.50
N SER A 131 24.01 -29.97 36.73
CA SER A 131 25.14 -29.13 37.17
C SER A 131 26.53 -29.75 36.91
N ARG A 132 26.61 -30.89 36.22
CA ARG A 132 27.86 -31.63 35.96
C ARG A 132 28.43 -31.43 34.57
N ASN A 133 27.74 -30.72 33.67
CA ASN A 133 28.25 -30.48 32.32
C ASN A 133 28.76 -29.03 32.13
N ASN A 134 29.61 -28.56 33.04
CA ASN A 134 30.33 -27.28 32.94
C ASN A 134 31.37 -27.23 31.80
N GLY A 135 31.45 -28.26 30.95
CA GLY A 135 32.48 -28.40 29.91
C GLY A 135 32.40 -27.39 28.75
N TRP A 136 31.37 -26.53 28.72
CA TRP A 136 31.16 -25.54 27.63
C TRP A 136 31.54 -24.10 27.98
N VAL A 137 31.61 -23.73 29.26
CA VAL A 137 32.11 -22.41 29.64
C VAL A 137 33.63 -22.50 29.68
N ILE A 138 34.27 -22.15 28.57
CA ILE A 138 35.73 -22.09 28.52
C ILE A 138 36.15 -20.89 29.37
N GLU A 139 36.84 -21.15 30.48
CA GLU A 139 37.32 -20.11 31.38
C GLU A 139 38.14 -19.05 30.60
N ASN A 140 37.94 -17.77 30.92
CA ASN A 140 38.65 -16.60 30.36
C ASN A 140 38.29 -16.19 28.91
N GLN A 141 37.07 -16.48 28.43
CA GLN A 141 36.64 -16.08 27.09
C GLN A 141 35.83 -14.78 26.99
N ASP A 142 35.46 -14.16 28.11
CA ASP A 142 34.57 -13.00 28.12
C ASP A 142 35.07 -11.87 27.21
N SER A 143 36.36 -11.55 27.26
CA SER A 143 36.99 -10.55 26.39
C SER A 143 36.94 -10.93 24.91
N THR A 144 37.03 -12.22 24.59
CA THR A 144 36.94 -12.74 23.22
C THR A 144 35.51 -12.69 22.70
N ILE A 145 34.52 -13.05 23.53
CA ILE A 145 33.09 -12.97 23.21
C ILE A 145 32.70 -11.51 22.96
N ILE A 146 33.08 -10.61 23.87
CA ILE A 146 32.84 -9.17 23.73
C ILE A 146 33.49 -8.65 22.45
N GLU A 147 34.77 -8.94 22.19
CA GLU A 147 35.42 -8.50 20.96
C GLU A 147 34.70 -9.04 19.70
N LEU A 148 34.31 -10.32 19.69
CA LEU A 148 33.64 -10.93 18.55
C LEU A 148 32.25 -10.34 18.31
N ILE A 149 31.40 -10.26 19.34
CA ILE A 149 29.99 -9.85 19.18
C ILE A 149 29.84 -8.33 19.24
N TRP A 150 30.42 -7.69 20.26
CA TRP A 150 30.28 -6.25 20.47
C TRP A 150 30.96 -5.44 19.37
N ASN A 151 32.21 -5.79 19.05
CA ASN A 151 33.04 -4.99 18.15
C ASN A 151 33.03 -5.49 16.70
N ARG A 152 33.17 -6.80 16.46
CA ARG A 152 33.30 -7.33 15.08
C ARG A 152 31.96 -7.58 14.40
N PHE A 153 31.05 -8.24 15.10
CA PHE A 153 29.67 -8.39 14.63
C PHE A 153 28.87 -7.10 14.75
N ASN A 154 29.36 -6.17 15.58
CA ASN A 154 28.88 -4.79 15.70
C ASN A 154 27.43 -4.69 16.22
N ILE A 155 27.09 -5.52 17.21
CA ILE A 155 25.79 -5.45 17.89
C ILE A 155 25.54 -4.09 18.56
N LYS A 156 26.62 -3.36 18.89
CA LYS A 156 26.53 -1.99 19.44
C LYS A 156 25.83 -1.01 18.50
N GLU A 157 26.01 -1.14 17.18
CA GLU A 157 25.31 -0.29 16.21
C GLU A 157 23.81 -0.61 16.16
N HIS A 158 23.44 -1.89 16.30
CA HIS A 158 22.04 -2.31 16.49
C HIS A 158 21.47 -1.71 17.79
N PHE A 159 22.15 -1.84 18.93
CA PHE A 159 21.70 -1.26 20.20
C PHE A 159 21.59 0.27 20.15
N SER A 160 22.52 0.95 19.48
CA SER A 160 22.42 2.39 19.22
C SER A 160 21.16 2.73 18.40
N THR A 161 20.83 1.92 17.40
CA THR A 161 19.64 2.10 16.56
C THR A 161 18.36 1.89 17.37
N VAL A 162 18.28 0.83 18.17
CA VAL A 162 17.12 0.56 19.05
C VAL A 162 16.95 1.67 20.08
N LYS A 163 18.03 2.13 20.72
CA LYS A 163 18.00 3.26 21.67
C LYS A 163 17.50 4.55 21.01
N SER A 164 17.99 4.88 19.81
CA SER A 164 17.51 6.03 19.03
C SER A 164 16.01 5.92 18.78
N HIS A 165 15.57 4.77 18.28
CA HIS A 165 14.17 4.55 17.96
C HIS A 165 13.26 4.69 19.20
N ARG A 166 13.60 4.02 20.32
CA ARG A 166 12.89 4.15 21.60
C ARG A 166 12.82 5.60 22.09
N MET A 167 13.87 6.39 21.90
CA MET A 167 13.85 7.82 22.21
C MET A 167 12.78 8.57 21.40
N TRP A 168 12.60 8.26 20.11
CA TRP A 168 11.57 8.87 19.27
C TRP A 168 10.16 8.39 19.62
N ILE A 169 10.00 7.15 20.07
CA ILE A 169 8.73 6.66 20.63
C ILE A 169 8.40 7.43 21.91
N GLN A 170 9.33 7.54 22.85
CA GLN A 170 9.15 8.30 24.09
C GLN A 170 8.78 9.77 23.80
N ARG A 171 9.50 10.44 22.90
CA ARG A 171 9.19 11.82 22.51
C ARG A 171 7.80 11.95 21.88
N SER A 172 7.38 10.98 21.08
CA SER A 172 6.04 10.98 20.48
C SER A 172 4.98 10.85 21.56
N TYR A 173 5.17 9.92 22.50
CA TYR A 173 4.29 9.77 23.66
C TYR A 173 4.21 11.05 24.49
N ASP A 174 5.34 11.65 24.86
CA ASP A 174 5.37 12.85 25.72
C ASP A 174 4.56 14.01 25.13
N ARG A 175 4.51 14.13 23.80
CA ARG A 175 3.74 15.16 23.09
C ARG A 175 2.27 14.80 22.89
N LEU A 176 1.92 13.53 22.95
CA LEU A 176 0.59 13.03 22.61
C LEU A 176 -0.17 12.43 23.80
N LYS A 177 0.47 12.27 24.97
CA LYS A 177 -0.09 11.58 26.15
C LYS A 177 -1.46 12.10 26.59
N ASP A 178 -1.73 13.39 26.42
CA ASP A 178 -3.04 13.98 26.78
C ASP A 178 -4.19 13.50 25.87
N PHE A 179 -3.86 12.98 24.68
CA PHE A 179 -4.82 12.39 23.73
C PHE A 179 -4.97 10.87 23.89
N VAL A 180 -4.04 10.22 24.60
CA VAL A 180 -3.98 8.77 24.80
C VAL A 180 -3.98 8.41 26.30
N PRO A 181 -5.00 8.81 27.07
CA PRO A 181 -4.98 8.68 28.53
C PRO A 181 -4.97 7.22 29.05
N SER A 182 -5.33 6.25 28.20
CA SER A 182 -5.24 4.81 28.48
C SER A 182 -3.86 4.20 28.14
N LEU A 183 -2.94 4.97 27.56
CA LEU A 183 -1.58 4.55 27.27
C LEU A 183 -0.62 4.98 28.40
N HIS A 184 -0.13 3.98 29.12
CA HIS A 184 0.74 4.15 30.27
C HIS A 184 2.20 4.38 29.88
N ALA A 185 2.92 5.20 30.66
CA ALA A 185 4.30 5.56 30.37
C ALA A 185 5.23 4.33 30.45
N GLU A 186 4.98 3.41 31.38
CA GLU A 186 5.73 2.15 31.50
C GLU A 186 5.56 1.26 30.24
N ILE A 187 4.40 1.27 29.55
CA ILE A 187 4.25 0.56 28.25
C ILE A 187 5.23 1.13 27.22
N ILE A 188 5.31 2.47 27.14
CA ILE A 188 6.22 3.16 26.22
C ILE A 188 7.68 2.94 26.59
N GLU A 189 8.00 2.91 27.87
CA GLU A 189 9.34 2.58 28.35
C GLU A 189 9.74 1.16 27.94
N ARG A 190 8.79 0.21 28.01
CA ARG A 190 9.04 -1.19 27.64
C ARG A 190 9.15 -1.44 26.15
N HIS A 191 8.64 -0.51 25.34
CA HIS A 191 8.64 -0.61 23.89
C HIS A 191 10.02 -1.04 23.36
N ASP A 192 10.02 -2.08 22.53
CA ASP A 192 11.20 -2.62 21.85
C ASP A 192 12.32 -3.16 22.73
N LEU A 193 12.11 -3.34 24.04
CA LEU A 193 13.12 -3.92 24.92
C LEU A 193 13.47 -5.36 24.54
N SER A 194 12.54 -6.13 23.96
CA SER A 194 12.86 -7.47 23.46
C SER A 194 13.98 -7.47 22.42
N LYS A 195 14.21 -6.37 21.70
CA LYS A 195 15.29 -6.27 20.68
C LYS A 195 16.69 -6.24 21.29
N PHE A 196 16.82 -6.10 22.61
CA PHE A 196 18.06 -6.32 23.35
C PHE A 196 18.27 -7.78 23.74
N ALA A 197 17.22 -8.61 23.75
CA ALA A 197 17.33 -10.03 23.98
C ALA A 197 18.20 -10.66 22.90
N PHE A 198 19.06 -11.59 23.31
CA PHE A 198 20.22 -11.96 22.52
C PHE A 198 19.87 -12.53 21.14
N SER A 199 18.89 -13.44 21.05
CA SER A 199 18.45 -13.99 19.76
C SER A 199 17.90 -12.94 18.80
N GLN A 200 17.10 -12.02 19.33
CA GLN A 200 16.57 -10.91 18.54
C GLN A 200 17.70 -9.98 18.11
N ALA A 201 18.58 -9.59 19.03
CA ALA A 201 19.71 -8.72 18.76
C ALA A 201 20.63 -9.28 17.66
N ILE A 202 20.90 -10.59 17.63
CA ILE A 202 21.67 -11.23 16.57
C ILE A 202 20.97 -11.12 15.20
N GLY A 203 19.69 -11.48 15.13
CA GLY A 203 18.93 -11.39 13.87
C GLY A 203 18.77 -9.95 13.38
N TYR A 204 18.44 -9.01 14.26
CA TYR A 204 18.30 -7.60 13.94
C TYR A 204 19.64 -6.97 13.51
N THR A 205 20.76 -7.38 14.09
CA THR A 205 22.10 -6.93 13.65
C THR A 205 22.40 -7.36 12.21
N LEU A 206 22.06 -8.61 11.83
CA LEU A 206 22.17 -9.05 10.43
C LEU A 206 21.36 -8.15 9.49
N LYS A 207 20.15 -7.77 9.90
CA LYS A 207 19.23 -7.00 9.07
C LYS A 207 19.58 -5.52 8.94
N TRP A 208 19.90 -4.87 10.06
CA TRP A 208 20.00 -3.40 10.13
C TRP A 208 21.44 -2.91 10.04
N VAL A 209 22.40 -3.67 10.56
CA VAL A 209 23.83 -3.32 10.49
C VAL A 209 24.44 -3.89 9.21
N HIS A 210 24.16 -5.16 8.89
CA HIS A 210 24.79 -5.82 7.73
C HIS A 210 23.92 -5.85 6.46
N ASN A 211 22.66 -5.42 6.54
CA ASN A 211 21.69 -5.43 5.44
C ASN A 211 21.51 -6.82 4.78
N LEU A 212 21.50 -7.87 5.61
CA LEU A 212 21.34 -9.26 5.22
C LEU A 212 19.94 -9.76 5.58
N TYR A 213 19.31 -10.45 4.64
CA TYR A 213 18.00 -11.09 4.82
C TYR A 213 18.24 -12.60 4.84
N ASN A 214 18.07 -13.22 6.00
CA ASN A 214 18.24 -14.66 6.21
C ASN A 214 17.21 -15.19 7.22
N ASP A 215 17.22 -16.50 7.43
CA ASP A 215 16.26 -17.16 8.32
C ASP A 215 16.46 -16.78 9.80
N ILE A 216 17.69 -16.49 10.23
CA ILE A 216 17.97 -16.01 11.59
C ILE A 216 17.28 -14.66 11.85
N TRP A 217 17.39 -13.71 10.91
CA TRP A 217 16.64 -12.45 10.96
C TRP A 217 15.13 -12.71 10.98
N LYS A 218 14.63 -13.60 10.13
CA LYS A 218 13.20 -13.89 10.04
C LYS A 218 12.67 -14.42 11.37
N THR A 219 13.34 -15.42 11.96
CA THR A 219 12.99 -15.97 13.27
C THR A 219 13.04 -14.92 14.37
N ALA A 220 14.07 -14.06 14.38
CA ALA A 220 14.18 -12.95 15.32
C ALA A 220 13.03 -11.94 15.18
N CYS A 221 12.67 -11.60 13.93
CA CYS A 221 11.56 -10.71 13.63
C CYS A 221 10.23 -11.33 14.05
N ASP A 222 9.98 -12.59 13.71
CA ASP A 222 8.75 -13.31 14.08
C ASP A 222 8.64 -13.39 15.61
N LEU A 223 9.73 -13.70 16.31
CA LEU A 223 9.74 -13.71 17.78
C LEU A 223 9.38 -12.34 18.38
N HIS A 224 9.94 -11.25 17.84
CA HIS A 224 9.60 -9.90 18.28
C HIS A 224 8.12 -9.56 18.01
N LEU A 225 7.65 -9.84 16.79
CA LEU A 225 6.28 -9.55 16.37
C LEU A 225 5.22 -10.34 17.15
N HIS A 226 5.56 -11.51 17.70
CA HIS A 226 4.66 -12.33 18.52
C HIS A 226 4.74 -12.05 20.01
N ASN A 227 5.85 -11.49 20.49
CA ASN A 227 6.06 -11.25 21.93
C ASN A 227 5.64 -9.84 22.36
N GLU A 228 5.55 -8.89 21.42
CA GLU A 228 5.15 -7.52 21.74
C GLU A 228 3.67 -7.29 21.35
N PRO A 229 2.81 -6.94 22.33
CA PRO A 229 1.37 -6.88 22.11
C PRO A 229 0.90 -5.70 21.26
N HIS A 230 1.73 -4.70 20.95
CA HIS A 230 1.38 -3.63 20.01
C HIS A 230 1.47 -4.03 18.53
N HIS A 231 2.01 -5.21 18.22
CA HIS A 231 2.06 -5.75 16.86
C HIS A 231 0.79 -6.53 16.53
N PRO A 232 0.14 -6.31 15.37
CA PRO A 232 -1.04 -7.07 14.96
C PRO A 232 -0.81 -8.60 14.91
N GLN A 233 0.43 -9.04 14.71
CA GLN A 233 0.80 -10.46 14.63
C GLN A 233 0.51 -11.22 15.93
N THR A 234 0.69 -10.58 17.08
CA THR A 234 0.32 -11.13 18.40
C THR A 234 -1.18 -11.44 18.51
N TRP A 235 -2.02 -10.69 17.77
CA TRP A 235 -3.48 -10.82 17.81
C TRP A 235 -4.05 -11.65 16.67
N SER A 236 -3.20 -12.10 15.74
CA SER A 236 -3.64 -12.86 14.57
C SER A 236 -4.34 -14.16 14.95
N ASN A 237 -5.22 -14.64 14.07
CA ASN A 237 -5.88 -15.94 14.20
C ASN A 237 -4.93 -17.16 14.11
N LEU A 238 -3.62 -16.94 13.95
CA LEU A 238 -2.61 -17.99 14.01
C LEU A 238 -2.37 -18.48 15.45
N HIS A 239 -2.66 -17.66 16.44
CA HIS A 239 -2.51 -17.98 17.87
C HIS A 239 -3.86 -18.29 18.48
N THR A 240 -3.92 -19.34 19.29
CA THR A 240 -5.09 -19.66 20.10
C THR A 240 -5.31 -18.60 21.18
N PRO A 241 -6.55 -18.41 21.66
CA PRO A 241 -6.83 -17.52 22.80
C PRO A 241 -5.96 -17.81 24.03
N GLU A 242 -5.61 -19.07 24.27
CA GLU A 242 -4.75 -19.47 25.39
C GLU A 242 -3.29 -19.05 25.19
N GLU A 243 -2.75 -19.16 23.98
CA GLU A 243 -1.39 -18.66 23.66
C GLU A 243 -1.32 -17.14 23.79
N LYS A 244 -2.33 -16.41 23.29
CA LYS A 244 -2.43 -14.96 23.47
C LYS A 244 -2.51 -14.58 24.95
N ARG A 245 -3.32 -15.31 25.74
CA ARG A 245 -3.43 -15.11 27.19
C ARG A 245 -2.09 -15.27 27.87
N LYS A 246 -1.40 -16.39 27.63
CA LYS A 246 -0.06 -16.66 28.21
C LYS A 246 0.95 -15.60 27.81
N ALA A 247 0.95 -15.17 26.55
CA ALA A 247 1.83 -14.10 26.09
C ALA A 247 1.57 -12.79 26.82
N LEU A 248 0.30 -12.41 27.02
CA LEU A 248 -0.08 -11.21 27.76
C LEU A 248 0.23 -11.30 29.26
N GLU A 249 -0.07 -12.43 29.90
CA GLU A 249 0.28 -12.67 31.31
C GLU A 249 1.79 -12.61 31.52
N TYR A 250 2.54 -13.16 30.57
CA TYR A 250 3.99 -13.11 30.58
C TYR A 250 4.52 -11.70 30.36
N TRP A 251 4.00 -10.97 29.37
CA TRP A 251 4.38 -9.59 29.10
C TRP A 251 4.00 -8.68 30.28
N THR A 252 2.89 -8.93 30.96
CA THR A 252 2.47 -8.19 32.17
C THR A 252 3.08 -8.71 33.47
N LYS A 253 4.00 -9.68 33.40
CA LYS A 253 4.80 -10.09 34.55
C LYS A 253 5.77 -8.95 34.91
N ASP A 254 5.84 -8.61 36.18
CA ASP A 254 6.72 -7.56 36.74
C ASP A 254 6.31 -6.10 36.43
N VAL A 255 5.03 -5.89 36.10
CA VAL A 255 4.43 -4.55 35.94
C VAL A 255 4.38 -3.82 37.28
N CYS A 256 4.75 -2.53 37.26
CA CYS A 256 4.68 -1.67 38.44
C CYS A 256 3.39 -0.83 38.49
N GLU A 257 2.80 -0.51 37.33
CA GLU A 257 1.57 0.28 37.22
C GLU A 257 0.29 -0.57 37.18
N PHE A 258 -0.56 -0.41 38.20
CA PHE A 258 -1.89 -1.02 38.28
C PHE A 258 -2.98 0.05 38.22
N HIS A 259 -3.97 -0.16 37.35
CA HIS A 259 -5.15 0.69 37.23
C HIS A 259 -6.41 -0.14 37.38
N ASN A 260 -7.30 0.27 38.28
CA ASN A 260 -8.50 -0.48 38.65
C ASN A 260 -8.20 -1.94 39.06
N GLY A 261 -7.02 -2.21 39.62
CA GLY A 261 -6.58 -3.54 40.04
C GLY A 261 -5.97 -4.40 38.94
N CYS A 262 -5.84 -3.90 37.71
CA CYS A 262 -5.27 -4.61 36.56
C CYS A 262 -3.97 -3.95 36.07
N PRO A 263 -2.96 -4.72 35.62
CA PRO A 263 -1.77 -4.17 34.97
C PRO A 263 -2.17 -3.28 33.78
N TYR A 264 -1.74 -2.01 33.80
CA TYR A 264 -2.08 -1.01 32.77
C TYR A 264 -3.58 -0.83 32.47
N GLY A 265 -4.46 -1.21 33.40
CA GLY A 265 -5.91 -1.19 33.19
C GLY A 265 -6.44 -2.30 32.27
N ILE A 266 -5.61 -3.31 31.95
CA ILE A 266 -5.97 -4.42 31.06
C ILE A 266 -6.45 -5.61 31.87
N ASP A 267 -7.75 -5.88 31.82
CA ASP A 267 -8.33 -7.09 32.38
C ASP A 267 -8.17 -8.27 31.42
N ILE A 268 -7.04 -8.97 31.51
CA ILE A 268 -6.72 -10.14 30.66
C ILE A 268 -7.81 -11.22 30.77
N ALA A 269 -8.49 -11.34 31.91
CA ALA A 269 -9.52 -12.36 32.11
C ALA A 269 -10.76 -12.11 31.25
N ASN A 270 -11.10 -10.84 31.01
CA ASN A 270 -12.29 -10.40 30.29
C ASN A 270 -12.02 -9.91 28.85
N LEU A 271 -10.77 -9.98 28.39
CA LEU A 271 -10.39 -9.57 27.05
C LEU A 271 -10.88 -10.58 25.99
N ASP A 272 -11.43 -10.09 24.87
CA ASP A 272 -11.82 -10.95 23.75
C ASP A 272 -10.60 -11.39 22.93
N LEU A 273 -9.97 -12.47 23.35
CA LEU A 273 -8.79 -13.04 22.71
C LEU A 273 -9.10 -13.78 21.39
N ASN A 274 -10.39 -13.93 21.03
CA ASN A 274 -10.77 -14.42 19.69
C ASN A 274 -10.72 -13.32 18.64
N SER A 275 -10.70 -12.05 19.06
CA SER A 275 -10.57 -10.92 18.15
C SER A 275 -9.13 -10.78 17.62
N GLU A 276 -9.02 -10.25 16.39
CA GLU A 276 -7.76 -9.74 15.84
C GLU A 276 -7.52 -8.26 16.19
N ASP A 277 -8.50 -7.62 16.87
CA ASP A 277 -8.33 -6.27 17.40
C ASP A 277 -7.41 -6.30 18.63
N LEU A 278 -6.30 -5.57 18.55
CA LEU A 278 -5.51 -5.11 19.69
C LEU A 278 -6.39 -4.49 20.79
N ALA A 279 -6.09 -4.83 22.05
CA ALA A 279 -6.62 -4.10 23.20
C ALA A 279 -6.20 -2.62 23.15
N GLU A 280 -7.02 -1.73 23.70
CA GLU A 280 -6.88 -0.28 23.53
C GLU A 280 -5.48 0.26 23.87
N PRO A 281 -4.84 -0.05 25.02
CA PRO A 281 -3.49 0.48 25.30
C PRO A 281 -2.46 0.05 24.26
N PHE A 282 -2.53 -1.18 23.75
CA PHE A 282 -1.61 -1.67 22.73
C PHE A 282 -1.90 -1.13 21.33
N LEU A 283 -3.18 -0.83 21.02
CA LEU A 283 -3.55 -0.09 19.82
C LEU A 283 -2.93 1.32 19.84
N LEU A 284 -2.99 1.99 20.99
CA LEU A 284 -2.42 3.32 21.17
C LEU A 284 -0.88 3.28 21.16
N GLU A 285 -0.25 2.28 21.78
CA GLU A 285 1.20 2.05 21.67
C GLU A 285 1.60 1.86 20.19
N SER A 286 0.87 1.02 19.45
CA SER A 286 1.09 0.80 18.02
C SER A 286 1.01 2.11 17.24
N PHE A 287 0.02 2.97 17.56
CA PHE A 287 -0.08 4.31 16.97
C PHE A 287 1.12 5.20 17.30
N ILE A 288 1.57 5.24 18.55
CA ILE A 288 2.76 6.01 18.96
C ILE A 288 4.03 5.49 18.29
N ASP A 289 4.21 4.17 18.17
CA ASP A 289 5.31 3.53 17.42
C ASP A 289 5.36 4.08 15.99
N MET A 290 4.24 4.00 15.28
CA MET A 290 4.11 4.50 13.92
C MET A 290 4.42 6.00 13.79
N VAL A 291 3.92 6.83 14.74
CA VAL A 291 4.24 8.26 14.78
C VAL A 291 5.75 8.47 14.98
N GLY A 292 6.37 7.73 15.89
CA GLY A 292 7.80 7.84 16.18
C GLY A 292 8.68 7.39 15.01
N VAL A 293 8.34 6.29 14.33
CA VAL A 293 9.01 5.84 13.09
C VAL A 293 8.94 6.93 12.01
N GLU A 294 7.75 7.50 11.80
CA GLU A 294 7.57 8.54 10.78
C GLU A 294 8.35 9.81 11.13
N TRP A 295 8.36 10.20 12.40
CA TRP A 295 9.10 11.35 12.88
C TRP A 295 10.61 11.16 12.72
N GLU A 296 11.12 10.02 13.17
CA GLU A 296 12.52 9.64 13.09
C GLU A 296 13.03 9.62 11.64
N ARG A 297 12.26 9.00 10.73
CA ARG A 297 12.78 8.61 9.41
C ARG A 297 12.37 9.52 8.27
N LYS A 298 11.21 10.18 8.37
CA LYS A 298 10.63 10.94 7.25
C LYS A 298 10.49 12.43 7.51
N LYS A 299 10.33 12.83 8.78
CA LYS A 299 10.13 14.23 9.17
C LYS A 299 11.41 14.92 9.64
N GLY A 300 12.57 14.33 9.30
CA GLY A 300 13.88 14.92 9.49
C GLY A 300 14.25 15.17 10.94
N GLN A 301 13.65 14.44 11.90
CA GLN A 301 13.96 14.59 13.33
C GLN A 301 13.75 16.03 13.86
N ASN A 302 12.88 16.81 13.20
CA ASN A 302 12.62 18.19 13.58
C ASN A 302 11.88 18.26 14.92
N LEU A 303 12.52 18.83 15.95
CA LEU A 303 11.93 18.98 17.28
C LEU A 303 10.83 20.05 17.32
N ASP A 304 10.87 21.02 16.40
CA ASP A 304 9.88 22.11 16.27
C ASP A 304 8.67 21.70 15.41
N ILE A 305 8.50 20.40 15.15
CA ILE A 305 7.34 19.92 14.40
C ILE A 305 6.04 20.20 15.16
N SER A 306 5.01 20.67 14.46
CA SER A 306 3.67 20.88 15.04
C SER A 306 2.98 19.54 15.36
N LEU A 307 1.97 19.53 16.25
CA LEU A 307 1.25 18.30 16.61
C LEU A 307 0.55 17.70 15.39
N ARG A 308 -0.07 18.55 14.56
CA ARG A 308 -0.71 18.11 13.32
C ARG A 308 0.27 17.43 12.37
N GLN A 309 1.47 18.01 12.20
CA GLN A 309 2.50 17.45 11.32
C GLN A 309 3.09 16.18 11.92
N LEU A 310 3.16 16.08 13.25
CA LEU A 310 3.62 14.90 13.96
C LEU A 310 2.69 13.70 13.72
N VAL A 311 1.38 13.88 13.82
CA VAL A 311 0.41 12.77 13.64
C VAL A 311 -0.03 12.55 12.19
N TYR A 312 0.24 13.48 11.28
CA TYR A 312 -0.06 13.26 9.87
C TYR A 312 0.71 12.06 9.32
N MET A 313 0.01 11.11 8.71
CA MET A 313 0.58 9.92 8.08
C MET A 313 -0.23 9.50 6.86
N ASP A 314 0.41 8.73 5.99
CA ASP A 314 -0.21 8.14 4.80
C ASP A 314 -1.15 7.00 5.19
N ASP A 315 -2.34 6.95 4.61
CA ASP A 315 -3.38 5.95 4.91
C ASP A 315 -2.88 4.51 4.76
N LYS A 316 -1.84 4.26 3.94
CA LYS A 316 -1.23 2.93 3.81
C LYS A 316 -0.71 2.37 5.13
N PHE A 317 -0.36 3.22 6.10
CA PHE A 317 0.06 2.76 7.42
C PHE A 317 -1.12 2.28 8.25
N LEU A 318 -2.30 2.87 8.06
CA LEU A 318 -3.52 2.48 8.75
C LEU A 318 -4.09 1.16 8.23
N ASN A 319 -3.72 0.74 7.02
CA ASN A 319 -4.11 -0.55 6.43
C ASN A 319 -3.63 -1.79 7.23
N ARG A 320 -2.75 -1.61 8.24
CA ARG A 320 -2.36 -2.70 9.14
C ARG A 320 -3.39 -3.00 10.24
N TYR A 321 -4.36 -2.11 10.45
CA TYR A 321 -5.40 -2.24 11.46
C TYR A 321 -6.68 -2.84 10.87
N SER A 322 -7.52 -3.43 11.73
CA SER A 322 -8.88 -3.81 11.34
C SER A 322 -9.70 -2.56 10.96
N LYS A 323 -10.82 -2.72 10.23
CA LYS A 323 -11.70 -1.58 9.86
C LYS A 323 -12.12 -0.76 11.10
N LYS A 324 -12.45 -1.44 12.20
CA LYS A 324 -12.87 -0.79 13.46
C LYS A 324 -11.72 -0.01 14.10
N GLN A 325 -10.55 -0.62 14.20
CA GLN A 325 -9.36 0.04 14.78
C GLN A 325 -8.84 1.19 13.93
N HIS A 326 -8.88 1.03 12.60
CA HIS A 326 -8.61 2.12 11.66
C HIS A 326 -9.51 3.32 11.99
N GLN A 327 -10.82 3.12 12.15
CA GLN A 327 -11.73 4.22 12.52
C GLN A 327 -11.35 4.87 13.87
N ILE A 328 -10.97 4.08 14.88
CA ILE A 328 -10.52 4.60 16.18
C ILE A 328 -9.27 5.49 16.02
N ILE A 329 -8.26 5.01 15.30
CA ILE A 329 -7.01 5.74 15.07
C ILE A 329 -7.24 6.99 14.21
N SER A 330 -8.06 6.91 13.16
CA SER A 330 -8.41 8.08 12.35
C SER A 330 -9.11 9.16 13.17
N ASN A 331 -10.07 8.78 14.02
CA ASN A 331 -10.74 9.72 14.92
C ASN A 331 -9.76 10.34 15.94
N LEU A 332 -8.80 9.57 16.44
CA LEU A 332 -7.74 10.06 17.33
C LEU A 332 -6.86 11.09 16.61
N MET A 333 -6.40 10.78 15.40
CA MET A 333 -5.61 11.70 14.57
C MET A 333 -6.37 12.99 14.27
N GLU A 334 -7.64 12.91 13.90
CA GLU A 334 -8.51 14.07 13.67
C GLU A 334 -8.62 14.95 14.91
N ARG A 335 -8.82 14.36 16.10
CA ARG A 335 -8.85 15.10 17.37
C ARG A 335 -7.54 15.82 17.67
N ILE A 336 -6.41 15.16 17.44
CA ILE A 336 -5.07 15.75 17.65
C ILE A 336 -4.86 16.90 16.67
N ILE A 337 -5.15 16.71 15.39
CA ILE A 337 -5.01 17.75 14.36
C ILE A 337 -5.93 18.95 14.66
N ALA A 338 -7.16 18.70 15.08
CA ALA A 338 -8.12 19.75 15.42
C ALA A 338 -7.67 20.62 16.61
N SER A 339 -6.91 20.04 17.54
CA SER A 339 -6.37 20.76 18.71
C SER A 339 -5.22 21.72 18.37
N ASP A 340 -4.58 21.54 17.20
CA ASP A 340 -3.45 22.34 16.76
C ASP A 340 -3.93 23.58 15.98
N ASP A 341 -4.03 24.73 16.64
CA ASP A 341 -4.54 25.96 16.03
C ASP A 341 -3.77 26.42 14.77
N GLY A 342 -2.57 25.89 14.51
CA GLY A 342 -1.81 26.22 13.32
C GLY A 342 -2.57 25.92 12.02
N TRP A 343 -3.53 24.98 12.00
CA TRP A 343 -4.28 24.69 10.77
C TRP A 343 -5.09 25.90 10.31
N LYS A 344 -5.50 26.77 11.22
CA LYS A 344 -6.23 28.02 10.92
C LYS A 344 -5.37 29.05 10.18
N THR A 345 -4.04 28.93 10.25
CA THR A 345 -3.10 29.85 9.59
C THR A 345 -2.61 29.33 8.25
N VAL A 346 -3.03 28.13 7.82
CA VAL A 346 -2.67 27.60 6.50
C VAL A 346 -3.35 28.45 5.43
N ALA A 347 -2.55 28.99 4.52
CA ALA A 347 -3.05 29.78 3.40
C ALA A 347 -3.80 28.87 2.41
N LEU A 348 -5.12 28.96 2.41
CA LEU A 348 -5.99 28.32 1.43
C LEU A 348 -6.37 29.31 0.34
N THR A 349 -6.39 28.85 -0.91
CA THR A 349 -6.99 29.58 -2.03
C THR A 349 -8.51 29.66 -1.85
N GLU A 350 -9.20 30.53 -2.59
CA GLU A 350 -10.67 30.62 -2.53
C GLU A 350 -11.34 29.30 -2.94
N ARG A 351 -10.77 28.58 -3.91
CA ARG A 351 -11.25 27.26 -4.36
C ARG A 351 -11.07 26.20 -3.27
N GLU A 352 -9.96 26.25 -2.54
CA GLU A 352 -9.72 25.35 -1.40
C GLU A 352 -10.66 25.65 -0.23
N LYS A 353 -10.91 26.92 0.08
CA LYS A 353 -11.91 27.32 1.08
C LYS A 353 -13.29 26.81 0.70
N LEU A 354 -13.67 26.92 -0.58
CA LEU A 354 -14.91 26.39 -1.10
C LEU A 354 -15.00 24.87 -0.92
N LEU A 355 -13.94 24.12 -1.26
CA LEU A 355 -13.87 22.68 -1.01
C LEU A 355 -14.08 22.36 0.48
N MET A 356 -13.48 23.14 1.39
CA MET A 356 -13.64 22.93 2.84
C MET A 356 -15.07 23.16 3.33
N THR A 357 -15.91 23.90 2.60
CA THR A 357 -17.34 24.03 2.95
C THR A 357 -18.10 22.73 2.75
N THR A 358 -17.63 21.85 1.86
CA THR A 358 -18.20 20.51 1.57
C THR A 358 -17.69 19.41 2.50
N VAL A 359 -16.79 19.76 3.40
CA VAL A 359 -16.19 18.84 4.36
C VAL A 359 -16.86 19.00 5.73
N PRO A 360 -17.22 17.89 6.42
CA PRO A 360 -17.74 17.95 7.78
C PRO A 360 -16.85 18.78 8.71
N GLN A 361 -17.45 19.64 9.55
CA GLN A 361 -16.70 20.59 10.38
C GLN A 361 -15.62 19.92 11.23
N HIS A 362 -15.91 18.76 11.83
CA HIS A 362 -14.96 18.01 12.66
C HIS A 362 -13.73 17.50 11.90
N ARG A 363 -13.80 17.39 10.57
CA ARG A 363 -12.68 16.92 9.73
C ARG A 363 -11.91 18.02 9.02
N ARG A 364 -12.41 19.26 8.97
CA ARG A 364 -11.79 20.36 8.20
C ARG A 364 -10.30 20.54 8.50
N ALA A 365 -9.92 20.47 9.78
CA ALA A 365 -8.52 20.60 10.19
C ALA A 365 -7.61 19.54 9.54
N SER A 366 -8.10 18.29 9.45
CA SER A 366 -7.40 17.18 8.79
C SER A 366 -7.18 17.46 7.30
N TYR A 367 -8.20 17.93 6.58
CA TYR A 367 -8.05 18.24 5.15
C TYR A 367 -7.14 19.42 4.89
N VAL A 368 -7.21 20.46 5.70
CA VAL A 368 -6.29 21.59 5.55
C VAL A 368 -4.84 21.12 5.64
N CYS A 369 -4.56 20.18 6.55
CA CYS A 369 -3.25 19.54 6.65
C CYS A 369 -2.94 18.65 5.44
N GLN A 370 -3.90 17.82 4.99
CA GLN A 370 -3.73 16.98 3.78
C GLN A 370 -3.44 17.83 2.54
N THR A 371 -4.14 18.94 2.34
CA THR A 371 -3.91 19.89 1.25
C THR A 371 -2.49 20.47 1.31
N GLU A 372 -2.04 20.92 2.49
CA GLU A 372 -0.65 21.42 2.67
C GLU A 372 0.39 20.35 2.31
N VAL A 373 0.19 19.12 2.79
CA VAL A 373 1.12 18.02 2.52
C VAL A 373 1.09 17.61 1.05
N GLN A 374 -0.09 17.56 0.43
CA GLN A 374 -0.24 17.21 -0.98
C GLN A 374 0.45 18.25 -1.88
N LYS A 375 0.36 19.55 -1.56
CA LYS A 375 1.10 20.62 -2.27
C LYS A 375 2.60 20.35 -2.25
N LYS A 376 3.18 20.11 -1.07
CA LYS A 376 4.61 19.81 -0.91
C LYS A 376 5.02 18.53 -1.65
N TYR A 377 4.15 17.52 -1.66
CA TYR A 377 4.39 16.28 -2.38
C TYR A 377 4.43 16.51 -3.89
N GLU A 378 3.47 17.25 -4.46
CA GLU A 378 3.44 17.56 -5.89
C GLU A 378 4.60 18.47 -6.32
N GLU A 379 4.98 19.46 -5.50
CA GLU A 379 6.19 20.26 -5.72
C GLU A 379 7.43 19.37 -5.83
N LYS A 380 7.63 18.46 -4.86
CA LYS A 380 8.75 17.52 -4.87
C LYS A 380 8.70 16.56 -6.06
N ARG A 381 7.50 16.13 -6.47
CA ARG A 381 7.32 15.28 -7.66
C ARG A 381 7.79 16.01 -8.92
N LEU A 382 7.41 17.28 -9.10
CA LEU A 382 7.86 18.09 -10.23
C LEU A 382 9.37 18.29 -10.23
N ILE A 383 10.00 18.57 -9.08
CA ILE A 383 11.47 18.66 -8.96
C ILE A 383 12.12 17.37 -9.46
N ASN A 384 11.61 16.21 -9.04
CA ASN A 384 12.19 14.92 -9.44
C ASN A 384 12.01 14.64 -10.94
N LEU A 385 10.90 15.07 -11.55
CA LEU A 385 10.67 14.93 -13.00
C LEU A 385 11.65 15.78 -13.80
N VAL A 386 11.82 17.05 -13.41
CA VAL A 386 12.79 17.95 -14.05
C VAL A 386 14.22 17.41 -13.94
N LYS A 387 14.62 16.98 -12.74
CA LYS A 387 15.94 16.34 -12.53
C LYS A 387 16.15 15.10 -13.39
N LYS A 388 15.09 14.31 -13.62
CA LYS A 388 15.17 13.11 -14.46
C LYS A 388 15.39 13.50 -15.93
N ASP A 389 14.59 14.42 -16.45
CA ASP A 389 14.68 14.89 -17.84
C ASP A 389 16.03 15.57 -18.13
N GLU A 390 16.62 16.23 -17.13
CA GLU A 390 17.94 16.86 -17.22
C GLU A 390 19.09 15.85 -17.11
N SER A 391 18.96 14.85 -16.23
CA SER A 391 19.96 13.77 -16.14
C SER A 391 20.08 12.99 -17.45
N GLU A 392 19.01 12.93 -18.23
CA GLU A 392 19.00 12.34 -19.58
C GLU A 392 19.64 13.28 -20.62
N LYS A 393 19.78 14.59 -20.34
CA LYS A 393 20.35 15.60 -21.24
C LYS A 393 21.83 15.96 -20.97
N ASN A 394 22.45 15.44 -19.90
CA ASN A 394 23.85 15.72 -19.54
C ASN A 394 24.21 17.22 -19.36
N GLU A 395 23.23 18.07 -19.10
CA GLU A 395 23.47 19.49 -18.82
C GLU A 395 23.62 19.70 -17.30
N GLY A 396 24.53 20.60 -16.91
CA GLY A 396 25.13 20.67 -15.57
C GLY A 396 24.18 20.90 -14.38
N ASN A 397 24.75 20.95 -13.18
CA ASN A 397 24.06 21.18 -11.90
C ASN A 397 22.96 22.25 -12.01
N ILE A 398 21.71 21.81 -11.98
CA ILE A 398 20.57 22.71 -11.90
C ILE A 398 20.26 22.95 -10.44
N ASP A 399 20.35 24.21 -10.06
CA ASP A 399 19.93 24.68 -8.74
C ASP A 399 18.44 24.35 -8.55
N ASP A 400 18.07 23.90 -7.35
CA ASP A 400 16.75 23.41 -6.93
C ASP A 400 15.64 24.50 -6.94
N VAL A 401 15.51 25.29 -8.01
CA VAL A 401 14.56 26.41 -8.08
C VAL A 401 13.41 26.04 -9.02
N LEU A 402 12.29 25.62 -8.43
CA LEU A 402 11.01 25.58 -9.14
C LEU A 402 10.63 27.00 -9.58
N THR A 403 10.15 27.14 -10.82
CA THR A 403 9.54 28.40 -11.25
C THR A 403 8.19 28.60 -10.54
N GLU A 404 7.74 29.84 -10.40
CA GLU A 404 6.42 30.14 -9.82
C GLU A 404 5.28 29.43 -10.56
N GLU A 405 5.43 29.24 -11.87
CA GLU A 405 4.49 28.50 -12.70
C GLU A 405 4.46 27.01 -12.36
N MET A 406 5.62 26.39 -12.14
CA MET A 406 5.68 24.99 -11.71
C MET A 406 5.07 24.79 -10.32
N ILE A 407 5.31 25.72 -9.39
CA ILE A 407 4.71 25.68 -8.04
C ILE A 407 3.18 25.78 -8.17
N ARG A 408 2.67 26.71 -8.97
CA ARG A 408 1.24 26.84 -9.24
C ARG A 408 0.65 25.56 -9.84
N ASN A 409 1.30 24.97 -10.84
CA ASN A 409 0.85 23.72 -11.46
C ASN A 409 0.85 22.54 -10.47
N ALA A 410 1.84 22.46 -9.57
CA ALA A 410 1.85 21.49 -8.48
C ALA A 410 0.69 21.71 -7.50
N HIS A 411 0.38 22.96 -7.16
CA HIS A 411 -0.72 23.30 -6.26
C HIS A 411 -2.07 23.00 -6.90
N ASP A 412 -2.24 23.27 -8.19
CA ASP A 412 -3.45 22.92 -8.95
C ASP A 412 -3.63 21.40 -9.00
N ALA A 413 -2.58 20.64 -9.28
CA ALA A 413 -2.63 19.18 -9.24
C ALA A 413 -3.00 18.65 -7.84
N ALA A 414 -2.43 19.24 -6.78
CA ALA A 414 -2.77 18.91 -5.41
C ALA A 414 -4.24 19.19 -5.10
N PHE A 415 -4.77 20.34 -5.54
CA PHE A 415 -6.18 20.70 -5.36
C PHE A 415 -7.12 19.69 -6.04
N LEU A 416 -6.84 19.30 -7.29
CA LEU A 416 -7.64 18.33 -8.03
C LEU A 416 -7.63 16.94 -7.38
N ILE A 417 -6.46 16.51 -6.88
CA ILE A 417 -6.34 15.27 -6.09
C ILE A 417 -7.18 15.36 -4.81
N MET A 418 -7.15 16.51 -4.12
CA MET A 418 -7.94 16.72 -2.90
C MET A 418 -9.45 16.71 -3.16
N ILE A 419 -9.94 17.28 -4.27
CA ILE A 419 -11.36 17.15 -4.68
C ILE A 419 -11.71 15.65 -4.79
N SER A 420 -10.88 14.89 -5.49
CA SER A 420 -11.16 13.47 -5.73
C SER A 420 -11.22 12.67 -4.43
N ARG A 421 -10.33 12.94 -3.47
CA ARG A 421 -10.36 12.31 -2.15
C ARG A 421 -11.61 12.70 -1.37
N VAL A 422 -11.93 14.00 -1.29
CA VAL A 422 -13.12 14.51 -0.60
C VAL A 422 -14.40 13.83 -1.14
N VAL A 423 -14.56 13.79 -2.46
CA VAL A 423 -15.72 13.17 -3.10
C VAL A 423 -15.77 11.66 -2.84
N MET A 424 -14.65 10.94 -2.96
CA MET A 424 -14.68 9.47 -2.94
C MET A 424 -14.60 8.85 -1.54
N GLU A 425 -13.97 9.54 -0.58
CA GLU A 425 -13.67 8.99 0.75
C GLU A 425 -14.53 9.60 1.85
N HIS A 426 -15.14 10.77 1.63
CA HIS A 426 -15.71 11.56 2.74
C HIS A 426 -17.12 12.07 2.53
N TRP A 427 -17.53 12.31 1.30
CA TRP A 427 -18.93 12.49 1.02
C TRP A 427 -19.65 11.18 1.31
N ASP A 428 -20.62 11.24 2.22
CA ASP A 428 -21.49 10.11 2.47
C ASP A 428 -22.31 9.78 1.19
N ASN A 429 -22.94 8.60 1.17
CA ASN A 429 -23.68 8.15 0.00
C ASN A 429 -24.83 9.10 -0.37
N SER A 430 -25.48 9.71 0.63
CA SER A 430 -26.60 10.63 0.38
C SER A 430 -26.13 11.92 -0.29
N PHE A 431 -25.01 12.50 0.19
CA PHE A 431 -24.46 13.71 -0.38
C PHE A 431 -23.83 13.48 -1.75
N ARG A 432 -23.16 12.34 -1.98
CA ARG A 432 -22.68 11.95 -3.31
C ARG A 432 -23.80 11.84 -4.32
N LYS A 433 -24.90 11.19 -3.94
CA LYS A 433 -26.09 11.06 -4.79
C LYS A 433 -26.68 12.41 -5.14
N HIS A 434 -26.86 13.29 -4.14
CA HIS A 434 -27.32 14.66 -4.38
C HIS A 434 -26.39 15.42 -5.35
N ALA A 435 -25.08 15.38 -5.11
CA ALA A 435 -24.11 16.04 -5.98
C ALA A 435 -24.12 15.48 -7.42
N GLU A 436 -24.28 14.16 -7.57
CA GLU A 436 -24.44 13.53 -8.88
C GLU A 436 -25.71 14.04 -9.58
N GLU A 437 -26.85 14.09 -8.90
CA GLU A 437 -28.10 14.64 -9.47
C GLU A 437 -27.94 16.10 -9.91
N VAL A 438 -27.27 16.93 -9.12
CA VAL A 438 -26.97 18.33 -9.47
C VAL A 438 -26.11 18.40 -10.74
N ILE A 439 -25.05 17.59 -10.83
CA ILE A 439 -24.14 17.56 -11.98
C ILE A 439 -24.82 17.02 -13.25
N LEU A 440 -25.65 15.99 -13.12
CA LEU A 440 -26.41 15.44 -14.25
C LEU A 440 -27.47 16.42 -14.76
N LYS A 441 -28.12 17.19 -13.87
CA LYS A 441 -29.05 18.27 -14.29
C LYS A 441 -28.32 19.31 -15.11
N LYS A 442 -27.16 19.74 -14.60
CA LYS A 442 -26.31 20.69 -15.31
C LYS A 442 -25.85 20.16 -16.66
N ALA A 443 -25.51 18.87 -16.74
CA ALA A 443 -25.13 18.22 -17.99
C ALA A 443 -26.25 18.20 -19.05
N ILE A 444 -27.52 18.08 -18.62
CA ILE A 444 -28.68 18.20 -19.51
C ILE A 444 -28.88 19.65 -19.96
N GLU A 445 -28.81 20.60 -19.03
CA GLU A 445 -28.94 22.03 -19.33
C GLU A 445 -27.91 22.50 -20.37
N ASP A 446 -26.65 22.06 -20.20
CA ASP A 446 -25.54 22.36 -21.12
C ASP A 446 -25.56 21.47 -22.38
N LYS A 447 -26.58 20.62 -22.53
CA LYS A 447 -26.80 19.71 -23.67
C LYS A 447 -25.64 18.75 -23.93
N VAL A 448 -24.86 18.40 -22.91
CA VAL A 448 -23.83 17.36 -23.02
C VAL A 448 -24.42 15.96 -22.77
N LEU A 449 -25.54 15.89 -22.04
CA LEU A 449 -26.31 14.68 -21.78
C LEU A 449 -27.76 14.85 -22.28
N CYS A 450 -28.37 13.79 -22.80
CA CYS A 450 -29.79 13.77 -23.13
C CYS A 450 -30.62 13.39 -21.89
N GLU A 451 -31.76 14.04 -21.66
CA GLU A 451 -32.65 13.74 -20.54
C GLU A 451 -33.11 12.27 -20.52
N SER A 452 -33.33 11.67 -21.69
CA SER A 452 -33.70 10.25 -21.80
C SER A 452 -32.60 9.29 -21.34
N HIS A 453 -31.33 9.73 -21.33
CA HIS A 453 -30.18 8.91 -20.90
C HIS A 453 -30.00 8.90 -19.38
N TRP A 454 -30.56 9.87 -18.66
CA TRP A 454 -30.42 9.99 -17.21
C TRP A 454 -30.75 8.67 -16.51
N LYS A 455 -31.87 8.04 -16.87
CA LYS A 455 -32.34 6.78 -16.26
C LYS A 455 -31.39 5.60 -16.46
N TRP A 456 -30.43 5.69 -17.39
CA TRP A 456 -29.43 4.67 -17.67
C TRP A 456 -28.11 4.90 -16.93
N ILE A 457 -27.86 6.13 -16.47
CA ILE A 457 -26.74 6.43 -15.59
C ILE A 457 -27.12 5.93 -14.20
N ARG A 458 -26.72 4.69 -13.92
CA ARG A 458 -26.92 4.11 -12.60
C ARG A 458 -25.80 4.55 -11.67
N ILE A 459 -26.19 5.09 -10.53
CA ILE A 459 -25.36 5.14 -9.33
C ILE A 459 -25.11 3.69 -8.94
N ILE A 460 -23.92 3.15 -9.21
CA ILE A 460 -23.57 1.84 -8.66
C ILE A 460 -23.35 2.06 -7.16
N ASP A 461 -24.38 1.78 -6.36
CA ASP A 461 -24.40 1.89 -4.90
C ASP A 461 -23.48 0.86 -4.18
N ASN A 462 -22.74 0.02 -4.92
CA ASN A 462 -21.99 -1.12 -4.37
C ASN A 462 -20.60 -0.81 -3.78
N TYR A 463 -20.36 0.41 -3.28
CA TYR A 463 -19.21 0.62 -2.38
C TYR A 463 -19.62 0.33 -0.95
N ASP A 464 -19.75 -0.96 -0.67
CA ASP A 464 -20.10 -1.55 0.62
C ASP A 464 -21.43 -0.98 1.18
N GLU A 465 -22.48 -1.82 1.24
CA GLU A 465 -23.57 -1.64 2.21
C GLU A 465 -23.00 -1.74 3.64
N ILE A 466 -22.15 -0.77 4.03
CA ILE A 466 -21.84 -0.52 5.41
C ILE A 466 -23.16 -0.04 5.99
N GLN A 467 -23.89 -0.97 6.60
CA GLN A 467 -25.07 -0.75 7.43
C GLN A 467 -24.72 0.07 8.69
N GLY A 468 -23.95 1.15 8.53
CA GLY A 468 -23.76 2.16 9.54
C GLY A 468 -24.97 3.08 9.49
N ASN A 469 -25.73 3.12 10.57
CA ASN A 469 -26.70 4.18 10.85
C ASN A 469 -25.97 5.53 10.99
N ASP A 470 -25.39 6.04 9.91
CA ASP A 470 -24.80 7.38 9.94
C ASP A 470 -25.93 8.38 10.01
N ALA A 471 -26.02 9.01 11.19
CA ALA A 471 -26.80 10.20 11.41
C ALA A 471 -26.54 11.15 10.23
N THR A 472 -27.61 11.48 9.51
CA THR A 472 -27.63 12.42 8.38
C THR A 472 -26.71 13.59 8.70
N SER A 473 -25.55 13.63 8.06
CA SER A 473 -24.62 14.73 8.28
C SER A 473 -25.30 16.00 7.74
N ASP A 474 -25.41 17.04 8.57
CA ASP A 474 -26.00 18.35 8.22
C ASP A 474 -25.13 19.13 7.22
N ILE A 475 -24.62 18.47 6.16
CA ILE A 475 -23.90 19.11 5.07
C ILE A 475 -24.94 19.81 4.18
N LEU A 476 -25.37 21.00 4.61
CA LEU A 476 -26.16 21.93 3.82
C LEU A 476 -25.23 22.69 2.85
N VAL A 477 -24.75 22.00 1.82
CA VAL A 477 -23.98 22.65 0.75
C VAL A 477 -24.97 23.10 -0.34
N ASN A 478 -24.84 24.36 -0.75
CA ASN A 478 -25.61 24.90 -1.88
C ASN A 478 -25.16 24.21 -3.19
N ASP A 479 -26.12 23.85 -4.05
CA ASP A 479 -25.90 23.30 -5.39
C ASP A 479 -24.89 24.14 -6.20
N ASP A 480 -24.89 25.47 -6.05
CA ASP A 480 -23.92 26.37 -6.69
C ASP A 480 -22.47 26.05 -6.32
N ALA A 481 -22.21 25.65 -5.07
CA ALA A 481 -20.87 25.27 -4.61
C ALA A 481 -20.44 23.93 -5.21
N ILE A 482 -21.36 22.98 -5.33
CA ILE A 482 -21.11 21.69 -6.01
C ILE A 482 -20.77 21.94 -7.48
N LEU A 483 -21.57 22.76 -8.17
CA LEU A 483 -21.33 23.13 -9.57
C LEU A 483 -20.01 23.86 -9.74
N GLN A 484 -19.72 24.85 -8.90
CA GLN A 484 -18.44 25.56 -8.96
C GLN A 484 -17.26 24.60 -8.76
N LEU A 485 -17.31 23.70 -7.77
CA LEU A 485 -16.21 22.78 -7.48
C LEU A 485 -16.03 21.69 -8.53
N LEU A 486 -17.10 21.02 -8.93
CA LEU A 486 -17.01 19.84 -9.80
C LEU A 486 -17.15 20.19 -11.27
N TRP A 487 -18.14 21.00 -11.63
CA TRP A 487 -18.40 21.35 -13.03
C TRP A 487 -17.29 22.24 -13.60
N LEU A 488 -16.97 23.33 -12.88
CA LEU A 488 -16.05 24.36 -13.36
C LEU A 488 -14.60 24.09 -12.92
N ASP A 489 -14.38 24.02 -11.61
CA ASP A 489 -13.05 23.96 -11.03
C ASP A 489 -12.34 22.63 -11.32
N PHE A 490 -13.02 21.51 -11.10
CA PHE A 490 -12.52 20.17 -11.42
C PHE A 490 -12.68 19.84 -12.91
N ASN A 491 -13.42 20.66 -13.66
CA ASN A 491 -13.61 20.56 -15.10
C ASN A 491 -14.32 19.26 -15.57
N LEU A 492 -15.37 18.85 -14.84
CA LEU A 492 -16.24 17.76 -15.31
C LEU A 492 -16.91 18.10 -16.65
N CYS A 493 -17.12 19.39 -16.97
CA CYS A 493 -17.72 19.78 -18.24
C CYS A 493 -16.87 19.37 -19.45
N GLU A 494 -15.54 19.45 -19.35
CA GLU A 494 -14.63 18.99 -20.40
C GLU A 494 -14.67 17.46 -20.52
N HIS A 495 -14.60 16.73 -19.39
CA HIS A 495 -14.74 15.27 -19.40
C HIS A 495 -16.06 14.82 -20.04
N PHE A 496 -17.19 15.44 -19.68
CA PHE A 496 -18.50 15.11 -20.25
C PHE A 496 -18.57 15.45 -21.75
N SER A 497 -17.90 16.51 -22.18
CA SER A 497 -17.78 16.86 -23.60
C SER A 497 -16.95 15.83 -24.37
N GLN A 498 -15.85 15.33 -23.80
CA GLN A 498 -15.04 14.24 -24.36
C GLN A 498 -15.84 12.95 -24.47
N VAL A 499 -16.58 12.56 -23.42
CA VAL A 499 -17.46 11.37 -23.46
C VAL A 499 -18.55 11.52 -24.51
N LYS A 500 -19.16 12.70 -24.64
CA LYS A 500 -20.14 12.98 -25.70
C LYS A 500 -19.52 12.88 -27.10
N CYS A 501 -18.32 13.42 -27.30
CA CYS A 501 -17.58 13.33 -28.56
C CYS A 501 -17.32 11.87 -28.94
N HIS A 502 -16.83 11.08 -27.98
CA HIS A 502 -16.61 9.66 -28.20
C HIS A 502 -17.91 8.91 -28.53
N ARG A 503 -18.99 9.16 -27.78
CA ARG A 503 -20.32 8.56 -28.05
C ARG A 503 -20.89 8.96 -29.41
N TYR A 504 -20.57 10.15 -29.92
CA TYR A 504 -20.90 10.53 -31.29
C TYR A 504 -20.20 9.60 -32.29
N TRP A 505 -18.90 9.33 -32.12
CA TRP A 505 -18.14 8.41 -32.99
C TRP A 505 -18.60 6.96 -32.87
N ILE A 506 -19.02 6.54 -31.69
CA ILE A 506 -19.67 5.23 -31.46
C ILE A 506 -20.94 5.12 -32.31
N MET A 507 -21.81 6.14 -32.27
CA MET A 507 -23.02 6.17 -33.07
C MET A 507 -22.72 6.22 -34.59
N GLN A 508 -21.75 7.02 -35.03
CA GLN A 508 -21.34 7.06 -36.43
C GLN A 508 -20.80 5.69 -36.90
N SER A 509 -19.99 5.03 -36.08
CA SER A 509 -19.43 3.71 -36.37
C SER A 509 -20.55 2.66 -36.47
N TYR A 510 -21.53 2.71 -35.57
CA TYR A 510 -22.72 1.87 -35.63
C TYR A 510 -23.54 2.13 -36.90
N MET A 511 -23.88 3.38 -37.22
CA MET A 511 -24.66 3.71 -38.42
C MET A 511 -24.02 3.18 -39.70
N ARG A 512 -22.68 3.20 -39.78
CA ARG A 512 -21.94 2.66 -40.93
C ARG A 512 -21.90 1.14 -40.95
N LEU A 513 -21.84 0.49 -39.80
CA LEU A 513 -21.60 -0.96 -39.70
C LEU A 513 -22.84 -1.80 -39.37
N SER A 514 -23.97 -1.17 -39.01
CA SER A 514 -25.18 -1.83 -38.52
C SER A 514 -25.74 -2.88 -39.49
N ARG A 515 -25.58 -2.67 -40.81
CA ARG A 515 -26.00 -3.65 -41.84
C ARG A 515 -25.28 -5.00 -41.73
N PHE A 516 -24.10 -5.03 -41.12
CA PHE A 516 -23.32 -6.25 -40.88
C PHE A 516 -23.56 -6.86 -39.49
N MET A 517 -24.33 -6.17 -38.64
CA MET A 517 -24.55 -6.50 -37.24
C MET A 517 -26.04 -6.39 -36.86
N PRO A 518 -26.95 -7.09 -37.55
CA PRO A 518 -28.40 -6.95 -37.33
C PRO A 518 -28.83 -7.36 -35.91
N GLU A 519 -28.01 -8.11 -35.18
CA GLU A 519 -28.26 -8.50 -33.79
C GLU A 519 -27.82 -7.47 -32.75
N LEU A 520 -27.22 -6.33 -33.15
CA LEU A 520 -26.82 -5.25 -32.26
C LEU A 520 -27.86 -4.12 -32.28
N PRO A 521 -28.71 -3.99 -31.25
CA PRO A 521 -29.73 -2.95 -31.20
C PRO A 521 -29.09 -1.57 -31.02
N GLU A 522 -29.66 -0.55 -31.66
CA GLU A 522 -29.21 0.84 -31.52
C GLU A 522 -29.21 1.32 -30.06
N GLU A 523 -30.17 0.88 -29.25
CA GLU A 523 -30.25 1.26 -27.82
C GLU A 523 -29.05 0.75 -26.99
N VAL A 524 -28.41 -0.36 -27.39
CA VAL A 524 -27.15 -0.83 -26.76
C VAL A 524 -26.03 0.17 -27.05
N ILE A 525 -25.97 0.68 -28.28
CA ILE A 525 -25.00 1.69 -28.70
C ILE A 525 -25.29 3.06 -28.06
N GLU A 526 -26.56 3.45 -27.91
CA GLU A 526 -26.93 4.67 -27.19
C GLU A 526 -26.49 4.61 -25.73
N ARG A 527 -26.45 3.43 -25.11
CA ARG A 527 -26.01 3.24 -23.72
C ARG A 527 -24.51 3.24 -23.53
N HIS A 528 -23.75 3.06 -24.60
CA HIS A 528 -22.31 2.99 -24.54
C HIS A 528 -21.72 4.19 -23.78
N ASP A 529 -20.81 3.89 -22.85
CA ASP A 529 -20.10 4.87 -22.03
C ASP A 529 -20.94 5.76 -21.12
N LEU A 530 -22.25 5.50 -20.95
CA LEU A 530 -23.06 6.33 -20.06
C LEU A 530 -22.63 6.27 -18.60
N SER A 531 -22.04 5.16 -18.15
CA SER A 531 -21.48 5.06 -16.79
C SER A 531 -20.34 6.04 -16.53
N LYS A 532 -19.65 6.54 -17.56
CA LYS A 532 -18.61 7.58 -17.41
C LYS A 532 -19.16 8.94 -16.99
N PHE A 533 -20.48 9.14 -17.05
CA PHE A 533 -21.16 10.31 -16.47
C PHE A 533 -21.48 10.14 -14.98
N ALA A 534 -21.49 8.91 -14.45
CA ALA A 534 -21.67 8.67 -13.02
C ALA A 534 -20.51 9.31 -12.24
N LEU A 535 -20.80 9.89 -11.06
CA LEU A 535 -19.82 10.65 -10.29
C LEU A 535 -18.61 9.76 -9.91
N SER A 536 -18.86 8.51 -9.53
CA SER A 536 -17.82 7.55 -9.14
C SER A 536 -16.81 7.22 -10.25
N GLN A 537 -17.23 7.27 -11.52
CA GLN A 537 -16.34 7.08 -12.66
C GLN A 537 -15.75 8.40 -13.15
N SER A 538 -16.60 9.42 -13.33
CA SER A 538 -16.20 10.71 -13.88
C SER A 538 -15.07 11.39 -13.10
N ILE A 539 -15.03 11.27 -11.77
CA ILE A 539 -13.93 11.81 -10.96
C ILE A 539 -12.56 11.25 -11.40
N GLY A 540 -12.44 9.93 -11.50
CA GLY A 540 -11.20 9.29 -11.91
C GLY A 540 -10.84 9.54 -13.37
N TYR A 541 -11.82 9.46 -14.28
CA TYR A 541 -11.59 9.74 -15.71
C TYR A 541 -11.16 11.18 -15.95
N THR A 542 -11.77 12.15 -15.25
CA THR A 542 -11.41 13.57 -15.38
C THR A 542 -9.97 13.82 -14.91
N LEU A 543 -9.55 13.26 -13.77
CA LEU A 543 -8.15 13.36 -13.35
C LEU A 543 -7.19 12.86 -14.44
N LYS A 544 -7.49 11.72 -15.07
CA LYS A 544 -6.56 11.14 -16.03
C LYS A 544 -6.63 11.78 -17.42
N TRP A 545 -7.81 12.10 -17.93
CA TRP A 545 -7.99 12.52 -19.33
C TRP A 545 -8.03 14.03 -19.51
N VAL A 546 -8.53 14.76 -18.50
CA VAL A 546 -8.56 16.23 -18.54
C VAL A 546 -7.28 16.81 -17.94
N HIS A 547 -6.79 16.24 -16.84
CA HIS A 547 -5.66 16.80 -16.08
C HIS A 547 -4.33 16.05 -16.21
N ASP A 548 -4.32 14.89 -16.89
CA ASP A 548 -3.17 13.97 -16.99
C ASP A 548 -2.57 13.53 -15.64
N ILE A 549 -3.40 13.44 -14.59
CA ILE A 549 -3.00 13.01 -13.25
C ILE A 549 -3.30 11.51 -13.08
N ASN A 550 -2.26 10.68 -13.03
CA ASN A 550 -2.39 9.23 -12.78
C ASN A 550 -2.43 8.92 -11.28
N TYR A 551 -3.59 9.08 -10.66
CA TYR A 551 -3.83 8.83 -9.23
C TYR A 551 -4.59 7.51 -8.98
N PRO A 552 -4.51 6.85 -7.80
CA PRO A 552 -5.22 5.59 -7.55
C PRO A 552 -6.73 5.63 -7.81
N VAL A 553 -7.39 6.77 -7.59
CA VAL A 553 -8.82 6.95 -7.90
C VAL A 553 -9.13 6.73 -9.39
N TRP A 554 -8.24 7.13 -10.29
CA TRP A 554 -8.38 6.85 -11.72
C TRP A 554 -8.46 5.34 -11.99
N ARG A 555 -7.56 4.55 -11.39
CA ARG A 555 -7.56 3.09 -11.57
C ARG A 555 -8.84 2.47 -11.03
N LYS A 556 -9.31 2.94 -9.87
CA LYS A 556 -10.58 2.52 -9.29
C LYS A 556 -11.75 2.79 -10.25
N SER A 557 -11.84 4.00 -10.81
CA SER A 557 -12.88 4.37 -11.78
C SER A 557 -12.78 3.58 -13.09
N CYS A 558 -11.56 3.34 -13.59
CA CYS A 558 -11.32 2.52 -14.77
C CYS A 558 -11.71 1.06 -14.53
N ASP A 559 -11.32 0.49 -13.39
CA ASP A 559 -11.69 -0.88 -13.02
C ASP A 559 -13.22 -1.01 -12.83
N LEU A 560 -13.89 -0.01 -12.25
CA LEU A 560 -15.35 0.02 -12.19
C LEU A 560 -15.96 0.01 -13.58
N HIS A 561 -15.47 0.84 -14.50
CA HIS A 561 -15.98 0.86 -15.86
C HIS A 561 -15.76 -0.48 -16.57
N LEU A 562 -14.52 -0.98 -16.57
CA LEU A 562 -14.15 -2.22 -17.26
C LEU A 562 -14.83 -3.48 -16.70
N ASN A 563 -15.16 -3.51 -15.40
CA ASN A 563 -15.75 -4.69 -14.77
C ASN A 563 -17.28 -4.69 -14.75
N TYR A 564 -17.92 -3.55 -15.04
CA TYR A 564 -19.38 -3.40 -14.96
C TYR A 564 -20.06 -3.11 -16.30
N GLU A 565 -19.28 -2.77 -17.33
CA GLU A 565 -19.79 -2.58 -18.69
C GLU A 565 -19.55 -3.86 -19.53
N PRO A 566 -20.61 -4.48 -20.06
CA PRO A 566 -20.54 -5.81 -20.65
C PRO A 566 -19.80 -5.86 -21.99
N HIS A 567 -19.52 -4.73 -22.65
CA HIS A 567 -18.65 -4.71 -23.84
C HIS A 567 -17.16 -4.79 -23.52
N HIS A 568 -16.75 -4.73 -22.25
CA HIS A 568 -15.34 -4.94 -21.88
C HIS A 568 -15.06 -6.41 -21.56
N PRO A 569 -14.04 -7.04 -22.17
CA PRO A 569 -13.66 -8.43 -21.88
C PRO A 569 -13.32 -8.68 -20.40
N GLN A 570 -12.91 -7.64 -19.67
CA GLN A 570 -12.57 -7.72 -18.25
C GLN A 570 -13.75 -8.21 -17.39
N MET A 571 -14.98 -7.77 -17.70
CA MET A 571 -16.21 -8.23 -17.06
C MET A 571 -16.41 -9.75 -17.25
N TRP A 572 -16.00 -10.30 -18.40
CA TRP A 572 -16.14 -11.71 -18.74
C TRP A 572 -15.00 -12.59 -18.25
N SER A 573 -13.90 -12.03 -17.76
CA SER A 573 -12.73 -12.80 -17.32
C SER A 573 -13.04 -13.79 -16.18
N ASN A 574 -12.26 -14.87 -16.09
CA ASN A 574 -12.35 -15.87 -15.01
C ASN A 574 -12.03 -15.32 -13.60
N LYS A 575 -11.68 -14.03 -13.47
CA LYS A 575 -11.48 -13.38 -12.17
C LYS A 575 -12.80 -13.12 -11.44
N HIS A 576 -13.90 -13.01 -12.18
CA HIS A 576 -15.22 -12.73 -11.63
C HIS A 576 -16.05 -14.00 -11.48
N LYS A 577 -16.77 -14.12 -10.38
CA LYS A 577 -17.70 -15.23 -10.17
C LYS A 577 -18.90 -15.10 -11.13
N PRO A 578 -19.51 -16.21 -11.58
CA PRO A 578 -20.69 -16.18 -12.44
C PRO A 578 -21.83 -15.30 -11.91
N GLU A 579 -22.07 -15.31 -10.60
CA GLU A 579 -23.14 -14.53 -9.96
C GLU A 579 -22.89 -13.02 -10.06
N PHE A 580 -21.62 -12.61 -9.99
CA PHE A 580 -21.25 -11.21 -10.19
C PHE A 580 -21.51 -10.77 -11.63
N LYS A 581 -21.07 -11.58 -12.62
CA LYS A 581 -21.30 -11.27 -14.04
C LYS A 581 -22.80 -11.17 -14.35
N GLN A 582 -23.60 -12.10 -13.83
CA GLN A 582 -25.04 -12.08 -13.96
C GLN A 582 -25.65 -10.82 -13.34
N SER A 583 -25.30 -10.49 -12.09
CA SER A 583 -25.81 -9.30 -11.40
C SER A 583 -25.45 -8.01 -12.11
N CYS A 584 -24.21 -7.88 -12.61
CA CYS A 584 -23.78 -6.74 -13.42
C CYS A 584 -24.65 -6.61 -14.67
N LEU A 585 -24.89 -7.71 -15.39
CA LEU A 585 -25.67 -7.69 -16.60
C LEU A 585 -27.16 -7.39 -16.35
N GLU A 586 -27.77 -7.98 -15.32
CA GLU A 586 -29.14 -7.68 -14.90
C GLU A 586 -29.31 -6.21 -14.52
N SER A 587 -28.31 -5.65 -13.82
CA SER A 587 -28.25 -4.24 -13.47
C SER A 587 -28.14 -3.36 -14.71
N TRP A 588 -27.21 -3.67 -15.62
CA TRP A 588 -27.01 -2.95 -16.86
C TRP A 588 -28.28 -2.94 -17.71
N LEU A 589 -28.93 -4.09 -17.89
CA LEU A 589 -30.16 -4.22 -18.67
C LEU A 589 -31.36 -3.47 -18.03
N CYS A 590 -31.32 -3.19 -16.72
CA CYS A 590 -32.45 -2.69 -15.94
C CYS A 590 -33.60 -3.72 -15.89
N ALA A 591 -33.27 -4.99 -15.60
CA ALA A 591 -34.13 -6.16 -15.73
C ALA A 591 -35.33 -6.25 -14.76
N SER A 592 -35.80 -5.15 -14.16
CA SER A 592 -36.92 -5.17 -13.22
C SER A 592 -38.32 -5.35 -13.85
N ALA A 593 -38.47 -5.41 -15.18
CA ALA A 593 -39.78 -5.71 -15.79
C ALA A 593 -39.67 -6.23 -17.23
N ASN A 594 -40.16 -7.46 -17.45
CA ASN A 594 -40.48 -8.14 -18.71
C ASN A 594 -39.32 -8.81 -19.49
N ASP A 595 -39.50 -10.12 -19.72
CA ASP A 595 -38.54 -11.18 -20.11
C ASP A 595 -37.75 -11.04 -21.43
N LEU A 596 -37.74 -9.86 -22.09
CA LEU A 596 -36.94 -9.63 -23.28
C LEU A 596 -36.43 -8.19 -23.31
N GLN A 597 -35.23 -7.96 -22.79
CA GLN A 597 -34.52 -6.68 -22.95
C GLN A 597 -33.39 -6.89 -23.97
N TYR A 598 -33.56 -6.28 -25.15
CA TYR A 598 -32.58 -6.27 -26.26
C TYR A 598 -32.26 -7.62 -26.91
N GLY A 599 -33.16 -8.60 -26.78
CA GLY A 599 -32.99 -9.91 -27.41
C GLY A 599 -32.00 -10.84 -26.69
N VAL A 600 -31.43 -10.43 -25.55
CA VAL A 600 -30.57 -11.26 -24.72
C VAL A 600 -31.40 -12.00 -23.68
N LYS A 601 -31.38 -13.33 -23.72
CA LYS A 601 -31.93 -14.17 -22.65
C LYS A 601 -30.83 -14.44 -21.62
N ILE A 602 -30.81 -13.69 -20.52
CA ILE A 602 -29.80 -13.81 -19.45
C ILE A 602 -29.64 -15.28 -19.01
N ALA A 603 -30.75 -16.00 -18.83
CA ALA A 603 -30.76 -17.41 -18.43
C ALA A 603 -30.10 -18.38 -19.43
N SER A 604 -29.81 -17.94 -20.66
CA SER A 604 -29.11 -18.75 -21.67
C SER A 604 -27.62 -18.46 -21.80
N LEU A 605 -27.11 -17.47 -21.07
CA LEU A 605 -25.69 -17.12 -21.09
C LEU A 605 -24.89 -18.04 -20.18
N ASP A 606 -23.71 -18.46 -20.65
CA ASP A 606 -22.74 -19.18 -19.84
C ASP A 606 -21.79 -18.18 -19.15
N PHE A 607 -22.14 -17.80 -17.92
CA PHE A 607 -21.30 -16.90 -17.11
C PHE A 607 -20.00 -17.55 -16.60
N THR A 608 -19.82 -18.86 -16.79
CA THR A 608 -18.54 -19.54 -16.51
C THR A 608 -17.53 -19.37 -17.64
N SER A 609 -17.99 -18.99 -18.83
CA SER A 609 -17.13 -18.71 -19.99
C SER A 609 -16.42 -17.37 -19.88
N GLU A 610 -15.27 -17.26 -20.56
CA GLU A 610 -14.60 -15.98 -20.87
C GLU A 610 -15.08 -15.38 -22.21
N ASP A 611 -15.85 -16.15 -22.98
CA ASP A 611 -16.43 -15.69 -24.24
C ASP A 611 -17.55 -14.68 -23.95
N MET A 612 -17.48 -13.53 -24.61
CA MET A 612 -18.48 -12.48 -24.48
C MET A 612 -19.80 -12.90 -25.15
N ALA A 613 -20.93 -12.48 -24.59
CA ALA A 613 -22.18 -12.62 -25.33
C ALA A 613 -22.10 -11.83 -26.65
N LYS A 614 -22.53 -12.44 -27.76
CA LYS A 614 -22.36 -11.94 -29.13
C LYS A 614 -22.69 -10.45 -29.27
N MET A 615 -23.80 -9.99 -28.70
CA MET A 615 -24.22 -8.58 -28.75
C MET A 615 -23.16 -7.61 -28.19
N PHE A 616 -22.57 -7.92 -27.04
CA PHE A 616 -21.55 -7.07 -26.42
C PHE A 616 -20.18 -7.20 -27.09
N LEU A 617 -19.91 -8.36 -27.71
CA LEU A 617 -18.73 -8.51 -28.57
C LEU A 617 -18.82 -7.60 -29.81
N LEU A 618 -20.02 -7.46 -30.39
CA LEU A 618 -20.27 -6.53 -31.49
C LEU A 618 -20.14 -5.07 -31.04
N GLU A 619 -20.71 -4.71 -29.87
CA GLU A 619 -20.53 -3.37 -29.26
C GLU A 619 -19.04 -3.06 -29.05
N SER A 620 -18.27 -4.02 -28.55
CA SER A 620 -16.82 -3.89 -28.35
C SER A 620 -16.05 -3.65 -29.66
N LEU A 621 -16.51 -4.20 -30.79
CA LEU A 621 -15.96 -3.88 -32.10
C LEU A 621 -16.27 -2.45 -32.52
N ILE A 622 -17.52 -2.00 -32.31
CA ILE A 622 -17.92 -0.61 -32.57
C ILE A 622 -17.09 0.37 -31.74
N ASP A 623 -16.84 0.06 -30.47
CA ASP A 623 -15.95 0.82 -29.58
C ASP A 623 -14.54 0.98 -30.17
N MET A 624 -13.88 -0.13 -30.52
CA MET A 624 -12.54 -0.08 -31.11
C MET A 624 -12.52 0.73 -32.42
N VAL A 625 -13.53 0.55 -33.27
CA VAL A 625 -13.64 1.31 -34.53
C VAL A 625 -13.82 2.80 -34.26
N ALA A 626 -14.66 3.16 -33.28
CA ALA A 626 -14.90 4.55 -32.90
C ALA A 626 -13.63 5.21 -32.36
N ILE A 627 -12.88 4.54 -31.47
CA ILE A 627 -11.61 5.04 -30.94
C ILE A 627 -10.59 5.27 -32.07
N GLU A 628 -10.45 4.30 -32.98
CA GLU A 628 -9.53 4.42 -34.12
C GLU A 628 -9.94 5.55 -35.06
N TRP A 629 -11.24 5.69 -35.32
CA TRP A 629 -11.78 6.74 -36.17
C TRP A 629 -11.57 8.13 -35.55
N GLU A 630 -11.89 8.26 -34.27
CA GLU A 630 -11.77 9.49 -33.49
C GLU A 630 -10.33 9.97 -33.39
N ARG A 631 -9.38 9.06 -33.12
CA ARG A 631 -8.01 9.42 -32.69
C ARG A 631 -6.96 9.27 -33.78
N ASN A 632 -7.12 8.30 -34.68
CA ASN A 632 -6.04 7.89 -35.60
C ASN A 632 -6.37 8.11 -37.07
N LYS A 633 -7.63 8.41 -37.42
CA LYS A 633 -8.08 8.57 -38.82
C LYS A 633 -8.57 9.97 -39.15
N ASP A 634 -8.12 10.96 -38.36
CA ASP A 634 -8.44 12.39 -38.51
C ASP A 634 -9.94 12.67 -38.66
N GLN A 635 -10.81 11.81 -38.11
CA GLN A 635 -12.26 11.98 -38.17
C GLN A 635 -12.82 12.09 -39.60
N LYS A 636 -12.13 11.48 -40.59
CA LYS A 636 -12.52 11.54 -42.01
C LYS A 636 -13.89 10.90 -42.24
N PRO A 637 -14.89 11.60 -42.81
CA PRO A 637 -16.24 11.08 -42.96
C PRO A 637 -16.35 9.98 -44.04
N ASP A 638 -15.40 9.93 -44.97
CA ASP A 638 -15.43 9.18 -46.22
C ASP A 638 -14.49 7.97 -46.28
N LEU A 639 -14.07 7.44 -45.12
CA LEU A 639 -13.27 6.21 -45.06
C LEU A 639 -13.98 5.04 -45.75
N SER A 640 -13.27 4.18 -46.48
CA SER A 640 -13.79 2.87 -46.90
C SER A 640 -14.10 1.96 -45.70
N TYR A 641 -14.84 0.87 -45.88
CA TYR A 641 -15.07 -0.10 -44.79
C TYR A 641 -13.76 -0.72 -44.31
N THR A 642 -12.84 -1.00 -45.23
CA THR A 642 -11.50 -1.54 -44.97
C THR A 642 -10.69 -0.60 -44.11
N GLU A 643 -10.63 0.68 -44.47
CA GLU A 643 -9.94 1.70 -43.67
C GLU A 643 -10.62 1.86 -42.32
N LEU A 644 -11.95 1.87 -42.25
CA LEU A 644 -12.71 2.07 -41.02
C LEU A 644 -12.42 0.99 -39.97
N ILE A 645 -12.34 -0.28 -40.36
CA ILE A 645 -12.09 -1.37 -39.41
C ILE A 645 -10.61 -1.75 -39.27
N GLN A 646 -9.70 -1.12 -40.01
CA GLN A 646 -8.27 -1.35 -39.82
C GLN A 646 -7.84 -0.85 -38.44
N MET A 647 -7.23 -1.73 -37.64
CA MET A 647 -6.76 -1.46 -36.28
C MET A 647 -5.53 -2.31 -35.96
N GLU A 648 -4.75 -1.90 -34.97
CA GLU A 648 -3.57 -2.66 -34.52
C GLU A 648 -3.94 -3.96 -33.81
N ASP A 649 -3.12 -5.02 -34.00
CA ASP A 649 -3.33 -6.34 -33.38
C ASP A 649 -3.40 -6.31 -31.85
N ARG A 650 -2.80 -5.30 -31.21
CA ARG A 650 -2.86 -5.14 -29.75
C ARG A 650 -4.31 -5.01 -29.25
N PHE A 651 -5.20 -4.38 -30.02
CA PHE A 651 -6.61 -4.25 -29.65
C PHE A 651 -7.36 -5.58 -29.70
N LEU A 652 -6.94 -6.50 -30.56
CA LEU A 652 -7.53 -7.84 -30.66
C LEU A 652 -6.98 -8.80 -29.62
N SER A 653 -5.85 -8.47 -28.97
CA SER A 653 -5.21 -9.32 -27.96
C SER A 653 -5.99 -9.42 -26.64
N ARG A 654 -7.00 -8.56 -26.45
CA ARG A 654 -7.87 -8.53 -25.24
C ARG A 654 -9.00 -9.58 -25.25
N TYR A 655 -9.30 -10.17 -26.40
CA TYR A 655 -10.38 -11.14 -26.54
C TYR A 655 -9.92 -12.57 -26.24
N SER A 656 -10.89 -13.44 -25.89
CA SER A 656 -10.67 -14.89 -25.91
C SER A 656 -10.30 -15.35 -27.33
N ALA A 657 -9.78 -16.58 -27.46
CA ALA A 657 -9.46 -17.13 -28.78
C ALA A 657 -10.71 -17.24 -29.68
N ASN A 658 -11.86 -17.59 -29.10
CA ASN A 658 -13.12 -17.72 -29.83
C ASN A 658 -13.66 -16.36 -30.26
N ASP A 659 -13.69 -15.39 -29.34
CA ASP A 659 -14.15 -14.03 -29.62
C ASP A 659 -13.27 -13.35 -30.68
N LYS A 660 -11.95 -13.52 -30.58
CA LYS A 660 -11.00 -13.01 -31.59
C LYS A 660 -11.27 -13.62 -32.97
N ALA A 661 -11.50 -14.92 -33.05
CA ALA A 661 -11.80 -15.59 -34.32
C ALA A 661 -13.11 -15.08 -34.92
N PHE A 662 -14.13 -14.88 -34.10
CA PHE A 662 -15.40 -14.29 -34.51
C PHE A 662 -15.21 -12.86 -35.07
N ILE A 663 -14.50 -11.99 -34.34
CA ILE A 663 -14.23 -10.61 -34.74
C ILE A 663 -13.44 -10.56 -36.05
N LEU A 664 -12.39 -11.37 -36.20
CA LEU A 664 -11.59 -11.42 -37.43
C LEU A 664 -12.42 -11.86 -38.65
N ASN A 665 -13.31 -12.83 -38.47
CA ASN A 665 -14.23 -13.24 -39.53
C ASN A 665 -15.18 -12.11 -39.91
N LEU A 666 -15.81 -11.45 -38.93
CA LEU A 666 -16.70 -10.31 -39.17
C LEU A 666 -15.98 -9.16 -39.87
N MET A 667 -14.75 -8.85 -39.44
CA MET A 667 -13.92 -7.85 -40.11
C MET A 667 -13.62 -8.22 -41.57
N SER A 668 -13.39 -9.51 -41.87
CA SER A 668 -13.22 -9.96 -43.26
C SER A 668 -14.47 -9.74 -44.09
N ILE A 669 -15.66 -10.00 -43.54
CA ILE A 669 -16.94 -9.76 -44.21
C ILE A 669 -17.11 -8.26 -44.51
N ILE A 670 -16.82 -7.40 -43.54
CA ILE A 670 -16.93 -5.94 -43.68
C ILE A 670 -15.96 -5.42 -44.76
N LYS A 671 -14.71 -5.91 -44.80
CA LYS A 671 -13.71 -5.54 -45.82
C LYS A 671 -14.14 -5.91 -47.24
N ASN A 672 -14.75 -7.09 -47.40
CA ASN A 672 -15.16 -7.55 -48.73
C ASN A 672 -16.25 -6.68 -49.36
N ALA A 673 -17.02 -5.97 -48.53
CA ALA A 673 -18.10 -5.08 -48.97
C ALA A 673 -17.63 -3.76 -49.60
N ASP A 674 -16.32 -3.46 -49.63
CA ASP A 674 -15.78 -2.36 -50.45
C ASP A 674 -15.66 -2.74 -51.94
N ASN A 675 -15.70 -4.04 -52.27
CA ASN A 675 -15.58 -4.54 -53.64
C ASN A 675 -16.94 -4.76 -54.34
N GLU A 676 -18.04 -4.58 -53.62
CA GLU A 676 -19.43 -4.69 -54.09
C GLU A 676 -20.02 -3.30 -54.34
#